data_AF-A0A3A5WHA4-F1
#
_entry.id   AF-A0A3A5WHA4-F1
#
_cell.length_a   1.000
_cell.length_b   1.000
_cell.length_c   1.000
_cell.angle_alpha   90.00
_cell.angle_beta   90.00
_cell.angle_gamma   90.00
#
_symmetry.space_group_name_H-M   'P 1'
#
loop_
_entity.id
_entity.type
_entity.pdbx_description
1 polymer ?
#
loop_
_entity_poly.entity_id
_entity_poly.type
_entity_poly.pdbx_seq_one_letter_code
_entity_poly.pdbx_strand_id
1 'polypeptide(L)'
;MSAFEDLMSMKTRAFLVKDIDPEVLRRLMGTRSLATEMTSEQLDKYYSDKAPVPHSPESLYELMQHGGGLDREFNNPLYRDKLDGIELEVIRSWVEELCNRGKITKIDGTGVPEIDGKWFNPFMAEIHGTLACLSKTDSTSIVDLRDYNTKDMTFEIASEFEGTTPTKWKTIPVGDPHEALRVKVLELLGSEGPKTTEVLHERLPFSEKSVDRIVHELETRNVISVGFFTQTDDAELILKVDEHRITGGEEEVVEYRWIQNLVLDKSFKIYEDVFDAFNEHVLVQKQQELLYRIKDFRFKDWKDLQLDSDVVSGRLLHNRMGYTTKNNIPMLLGLKPEPWIGAMEEEVLSKLHPDENITRQELVQDFPKGEEHRQMERDVKNAVSNLDRQMLFVKQFEEVIGRRRRLSLFHRVHGVYKPMDFEDAVEEVVRRMGPVKASTLRFYVSRNYEDLLVALHNLETSGRISKVTALVPDTEDFYCTPAEVELLRVPRREDRSIRILTQSDPYVSRFIWEVRSALDRGWYLPVFKGVDPVGKVLMFRVNDYLEIKDMHVPTAYFEEFCDAFLILLENHADQLVDVAVLTNVNSEPISELSQPLRAGLERIGFKQVGERMIRGGVVDPQPREIAERALFHQHHLHQETRHENETLALRKIKEIRDDFALRGRCELFRTNLKSMASANRLHKGVNMRGHQVWAPYEYFENLLTIRGIPPEDDLVDIIDFFSMQTDPNIFKERHALTQSEFRKLVQPLIRTGHIV
;
A
#
# COMPACT_ATOMS: atom_id res chain seq x y z
N MET A 1 26.85 -16.57 -13.54
CA MET A 1 26.33 -17.31 -14.70
C MET A 1 25.10 -16.66 -15.34
N SER A 2 24.62 -15.49 -14.87
CA SER A 2 23.32 -14.94 -15.31
C SER A 2 23.31 -14.00 -16.52
N ALA A 3 24.45 -13.66 -17.13
CA ALA A 3 24.47 -12.68 -18.23
C ALA A 3 24.04 -13.24 -19.60
N PHE A 4 24.09 -14.57 -19.79
CA PHE A 4 23.64 -15.23 -21.03
C PHE A 4 22.17 -15.69 -20.93
N GLU A 5 21.67 -15.92 -19.71
CA GLU A 5 20.30 -16.34 -19.41
C GLU A 5 19.28 -15.19 -19.54
N ASP A 6 19.70 -13.93 -19.36
CA ASP A 6 18.79 -12.77 -19.35
C ASP A 6 18.52 -12.15 -20.73
N LEU A 7 19.16 -12.62 -21.81
CA LEU A 7 19.14 -11.95 -23.13
C LEU A 7 18.38 -12.68 -24.25
N MET A 8 17.85 -13.89 -24.03
CA MET A 8 17.11 -14.65 -25.05
C MET A 8 15.74 -15.12 -24.54
N SER A 9 14.68 -14.98 -25.36
CA SER A 9 13.37 -15.62 -25.08
C SER A 9 13.54 -17.13 -25.00
N MET A 10 12.79 -17.85 -24.15
CA MET A 10 12.98 -19.31 -24.05
C MET A 10 12.61 -20.02 -25.34
N LYS A 11 11.78 -19.43 -26.22
CA LYS A 11 11.56 -19.94 -27.59
C LYS A 11 12.87 -20.04 -28.38
N THR A 12 13.70 -18.99 -28.38
CA THR A 12 15.04 -19.04 -28.99
C THR A 12 15.97 -20.04 -28.29
N ARG A 13 15.84 -20.22 -26.97
CA ARG A 13 16.58 -21.25 -26.23
C ARG A 13 16.14 -22.67 -26.62
N ALA A 14 14.85 -22.93 -26.76
CA ALA A 14 14.32 -24.23 -27.12
C ALA A 14 14.85 -24.67 -28.48
N PHE A 15 14.82 -23.79 -29.49
CA PHE A 15 15.42 -24.07 -30.81
C PHE A 15 16.93 -24.29 -30.73
N LEU A 16 17.67 -23.50 -29.93
CA LEU A 16 19.10 -23.74 -29.68
C LEU A 16 19.38 -25.07 -28.99
N VAL A 17 18.50 -25.51 -28.09
CA VAL A 17 18.60 -26.81 -27.38
C VAL A 17 18.29 -27.96 -28.34
N LYS A 18 17.32 -27.83 -29.25
CA LYS A 18 17.01 -28.84 -30.29
C LYS A 18 18.23 -29.15 -31.19
N ASP A 19 19.08 -28.15 -31.44
CA ASP A 19 20.26 -28.29 -32.30
C ASP A 19 21.53 -28.78 -31.56
N ILE A 20 21.49 -28.97 -30.23
CA ILE A 20 22.62 -29.47 -29.42
C ILE A 20 22.43 -30.97 -29.13
N ASP A 21 23.51 -31.73 -29.21
CA ASP A 21 23.52 -33.17 -28.90
C ASP A 21 22.93 -33.45 -27.48
N PRO A 22 21.94 -34.36 -27.35
CA PRO A 22 21.32 -34.71 -26.07
C PRO A 22 22.29 -35.14 -24.98
N GLU A 23 23.41 -35.79 -25.33
CA GLU A 23 24.43 -36.25 -24.38
C GLU A 23 25.29 -35.09 -23.84
N VAL A 24 25.44 -34.03 -24.65
CA VAL A 24 26.10 -32.76 -24.25
C VAL A 24 25.19 -31.93 -23.35
N LEU A 25 23.90 -31.84 -23.67
CA LEU A 25 22.89 -31.18 -22.83
C LEU A 25 22.77 -31.83 -21.45
N ARG A 26 22.75 -33.16 -21.40
CA ARG A 26 22.72 -33.94 -20.15
C ARG A 26 23.94 -33.68 -19.25
N ARG A 27 25.12 -33.43 -19.83
CA ARG A 27 26.34 -33.09 -19.08
C ARG A 27 26.40 -31.64 -18.60
N LEU A 28 25.78 -30.70 -19.34
CA LEU A 28 25.76 -29.28 -19.00
C LEU A 28 24.62 -28.89 -18.05
N MET A 29 23.45 -29.53 -18.16
CA MET A 29 22.22 -29.12 -17.45
C MET A 29 21.64 -30.20 -16.52
N GLY A 30 22.25 -31.39 -16.44
CA GLY A 30 21.74 -32.51 -15.64
C GLY A 30 20.47 -33.15 -16.23
N THR A 31 19.76 -33.98 -15.44
CA THR A 31 18.53 -34.71 -15.86
C THR A 31 17.37 -33.81 -16.29
N ARG A 32 17.44 -32.48 -16.06
CA ARG A 32 16.43 -31.51 -16.51
C ARG A 32 16.33 -31.39 -18.04
N SER A 33 17.31 -31.86 -18.81
CA SER A 33 17.27 -31.83 -20.27
C SER A 33 16.53 -33.01 -20.91
N LEU A 34 15.97 -33.94 -20.14
CA LEU A 34 15.19 -35.09 -20.65
C LEU A 34 13.71 -34.76 -20.91
N ALA A 35 13.27 -33.52 -20.66
CA ALA A 35 11.88 -33.09 -20.83
C ALA A 35 11.41 -32.98 -22.29
N THR A 36 12.24 -33.32 -23.27
CA THR A 36 11.94 -33.23 -24.71
C THR A 36 11.44 -34.52 -25.35
N GLU A 37 11.18 -35.58 -24.57
CA GLU A 37 10.70 -36.85 -25.12
C GLU A 37 9.53 -37.40 -24.30
N MET A 38 8.36 -36.78 -24.43
CA MET A 38 7.10 -37.34 -23.93
C MET A 38 6.45 -38.18 -25.05
N THR A 39 6.00 -39.39 -24.74
CA THR A 39 5.25 -40.19 -25.73
C THR A 39 3.81 -39.70 -25.81
N SER A 40 3.19 -39.76 -27.00
CA SER A 40 1.78 -39.39 -27.19
C SER A 40 0.85 -40.17 -26.26
N GLU A 41 1.13 -41.46 -26.02
CA GLU A 41 0.36 -42.30 -25.08
C GLU A 41 0.42 -41.78 -23.64
N GLN A 42 1.57 -41.26 -23.18
CA GLN A 42 1.69 -40.68 -21.83
C GLN A 42 0.88 -39.39 -21.70
N LEU A 43 0.94 -38.54 -22.72
CA LEU A 43 0.18 -37.28 -22.76
C LEU A 43 -1.32 -37.53 -22.79
N ASP A 44 -1.78 -38.37 -23.73
CA ASP A 44 -3.20 -38.71 -23.88
C ASP A 44 -3.76 -39.33 -22.61
N LYS A 45 -2.99 -40.23 -21.98
CA LYS A 45 -3.37 -40.82 -20.70
C LYS A 45 -3.44 -39.77 -19.59
N TYR A 46 -2.42 -38.91 -19.45
CA TYR A 46 -2.39 -37.89 -18.41
C TYR A 46 -3.59 -36.94 -18.49
N TYR A 47 -3.86 -36.36 -19.67
CA TYR A 47 -4.97 -35.43 -19.84
C TYR A 47 -6.34 -36.11 -19.78
N SER A 48 -6.44 -37.38 -20.21
CA SER A 48 -7.66 -38.17 -20.01
C SER A 48 -7.91 -38.50 -18.53
N ASP A 49 -6.87 -38.86 -17.77
CA ASP A 49 -6.99 -39.19 -16.34
C ASP A 49 -7.26 -37.93 -15.48
N LYS A 50 -6.81 -36.75 -15.94
CA LYS A 50 -7.04 -35.46 -15.28
C LYS A 50 -8.52 -35.06 -15.26
N ALA A 51 -9.32 -35.52 -16.23
CA ALA A 51 -10.75 -35.25 -16.32
C ALA A 51 -11.57 -36.48 -15.84
N PRO A 52 -12.31 -36.38 -14.72
CA PRO A 52 -13.07 -37.50 -14.16
C PRO A 52 -14.26 -37.90 -15.05
N VAL A 53 -14.65 -39.18 -15.03
CA VAL A 53 -15.91 -39.62 -15.63
C VAL A 53 -17.05 -39.27 -14.67
N PRO A 54 -18.08 -38.52 -15.11
CA PRO A 54 -19.13 -38.06 -14.21
C PRO A 54 -20.15 -39.17 -13.92
N HIS A 55 -20.48 -39.35 -12.65
CA HIS A 55 -21.49 -40.31 -12.16
C HIS A 55 -22.57 -39.65 -11.29
N SER A 56 -22.42 -38.36 -11.01
CA SER A 56 -23.25 -37.54 -10.13
C SER A 56 -23.20 -36.07 -10.55
N PRO A 57 -24.15 -35.23 -10.10
CA PRO A 57 -24.10 -33.78 -10.32
C PRO A 57 -22.76 -33.17 -9.88
N GLU A 58 -22.22 -33.60 -8.73
CA GLU A 58 -20.95 -33.10 -8.20
C GLU A 58 -19.78 -33.45 -9.12
N SER A 59 -19.69 -34.68 -9.59
CA SER A 59 -18.64 -35.09 -10.54
C SER A 59 -18.79 -34.47 -11.94
N LEU A 60 -20.02 -34.13 -12.37
CA LEU A 60 -20.24 -33.35 -13.59
C LEU A 60 -19.70 -31.91 -13.40
N TYR A 61 -19.95 -31.33 -12.23
CA TYR A 61 -19.42 -30.01 -11.90
C TYR A 61 -17.89 -30.01 -11.83
N GLU A 62 -17.28 -31.04 -11.24
CA GLU A 62 -15.82 -31.24 -11.26
C GLU A 62 -15.29 -31.36 -12.69
N LEU A 63 -15.92 -32.19 -13.53
CA LEU A 63 -15.57 -32.29 -14.95
C LEU A 63 -15.59 -30.91 -15.62
N MET A 64 -16.66 -30.13 -15.44
CA MET A 64 -16.78 -28.77 -16.00
C MET A 64 -15.72 -27.78 -15.48
N GLN A 65 -14.99 -28.08 -14.41
CA GLN A 65 -13.85 -27.26 -13.96
C GLN A 65 -12.56 -27.54 -14.75
N HIS A 66 -12.48 -28.66 -15.47
CA HIS A 66 -11.28 -29.11 -16.18
C HIS A 66 -11.20 -28.70 -17.66
N GLY A 67 -12.15 -27.93 -18.20
CA GLY A 67 -12.14 -27.52 -19.62
C GLY A 67 -13.48 -27.13 -20.24
N GLY A 68 -13.85 -25.84 -20.18
CA GLY A 68 -15.00 -25.30 -20.89
C GLY A 68 -16.37 -25.75 -20.38
N GLY A 69 -17.39 -25.05 -20.87
CA GLY A 69 -18.80 -25.27 -20.53
C GLY A 69 -19.51 -26.31 -21.39
N LEU A 70 -20.74 -26.67 -21.02
CA LEU A 70 -21.61 -27.47 -21.88
C LEU A 70 -22.37 -26.57 -22.86
N ASP A 71 -22.63 -27.05 -24.06
CA ASP A 71 -23.48 -26.33 -25.01
C ASP A 71 -24.97 -26.41 -24.63
N ARG A 72 -25.83 -25.83 -25.47
CA ARG A 72 -27.29 -25.79 -25.27
C ARG A 72 -27.92 -27.18 -25.24
N GLU A 73 -27.25 -28.17 -25.84
CA GLU A 73 -27.67 -29.56 -25.97
C GLU A 73 -26.96 -30.48 -24.96
N PHE A 74 -26.23 -29.89 -24.00
CA PHE A 74 -25.46 -30.56 -22.96
C PHE A 74 -24.24 -31.34 -23.47
N ASN A 75 -23.68 -30.95 -24.61
CA ASN A 75 -22.48 -31.54 -25.19
C ASN A 75 -21.24 -30.65 -24.99
N ASN A 76 -20.05 -31.25 -25.03
CA ASN A 76 -18.78 -30.54 -25.16
C ASN A 76 -17.79 -31.46 -25.91
N PRO A 77 -17.11 -30.98 -26.98
CA PRO A 77 -16.14 -31.78 -27.72
C PRO A 77 -15.04 -32.42 -26.86
N LEU A 78 -14.60 -31.75 -25.80
CA LEU A 78 -13.55 -32.25 -24.89
C LEU A 78 -14.00 -33.41 -24.02
N TYR A 79 -15.30 -33.48 -23.73
CA TYR A 79 -15.86 -34.48 -22.84
C TYR A 79 -16.65 -35.55 -23.56
N ARG A 80 -16.61 -35.55 -24.90
CA ARG A 80 -17.44 -36.45 -25.72
C ARG A 80 -17.28 -37.91 -25.29
N ASP A 81 -16.04 -38.35 -25.08
CA ASP A 81 -15.75 -39.74 -24.68
C ASP A 81 -16.11 -40.02 -23.21
N LYS A 82 -16.15 -38.99 -22.35
CA LYS A 82 -16.50 -39.10 -20.93
C LYS A 82 -18.01 -39.10 -20.69
N LEU A 83 -18.76 -38.45 -21.58
CA LEU A 83 -20.23 -38.38 -21.55
C LEU A 83 -20.87 -39.51 -22.38
N ASP A 84 -20.08 -40.25 -23.16
CA ASP A 84 -20.57 -41.36 -23.96
C ASP A 84 -21.19 -42.45 -23.07
N GLY A 85 -22.38 -42.91 -23.44
CA GLY A 85 -23.15 -43.89 -22.67
C GLY A 85 -24.00 -43.34 -21.51
N ILE A 86 -23.97 -42.04 -21.22
CA ILE A 86 -24.87 -41.40 -20.24
C ILE A 86 -26.14 -40.89 -20.95
N GLU A 87 -27.33 -41.24 -20.45
CA GLU A 87 -28.58 -40.76 -21.02
C GLU A 87 -28.73 -39.22 -20.87
N LEU A 88 -29.16 -38.53 -21.92
CA LEU A 88 -29.34 -37.08 -21.94
C LEU A 88 -30.30 -36.57 -20.86
N GLU A 89 -31.30 -37.35 -20.47
CA GLU A 89 -32.22 -36.99 -19.38
C GLU A 89 -31.52 -36.96 -18.01
N VAL A 90 -30.56 -37.86 -17.80
CA VAL A 90 -29.75 -37.89 -16.57
C VAL A 90 -28.86 -36.64 -16.51
N ILE A 91 -28.18 -36.29 -17.60
CA ILE A 91 -27.37 -35.07 -17.68
C ILE A 91 -28.24 -33.82 -17.44
N ARG A 92 -29.44 -33.78 -18.04
CA ARG A 92 -30.40 -32.69 -17.80
C ARG A 92 -30.77 -32.57 -16.33
N SER A 93 -31.04 -33.69 -15.65
CA SER A 93 -31.37 -33.70 -14.22
C SER A 93 -30.22 -33.16 -13.36
N TRP A 94 -28.97 -33.52 -13.69
CA TRP A 94 -27.77 -33.02 -13.01
C TRP A 94 -27.59 -31.52 -13.23
N VAL A 95 -27.79 -31.03 -14.45
CA VAL A 95 -27.72 -29.60 -14.77
C VAL A 95 -28.78 -28.81 -14.01
N GLU A 96 -30.02 -29.32 -13.94
CA GLU A 96 -31.11 -28.70 -13.18
C GLU A 96 -30.78 -28.61 -11.69
N GLU A 97 -30.21 -29.66 -11.10
CA GLU A 97 -29.77 -29.66 -9.72
C GLU A 97 -28.62 -28.66 -9.47
N LEU A 98 -27.63 -28.63 -10.36
CA LEU A 98 -26.48 -27.72 -10.26
C LEU A 98 -26.89 -26.26 -10.43
N CYS A 99 -27.82 -25.93 -11.33
CA CYS A 99 -28.28 -24.56 -11.52
C CYS A 99 -29.16 -24.11 -10.35
N ASN A 100 -30.01 -24.99 -9.80
CA ASN A 100 -30.78 -24.70 -8.58
C ASN A 100 -29.89 -24.46 -7.35
N ARG A 101 -28.73 -25.12 -7.30
CA ARG A 101 -27.69 -24.89 -6.28
C ARG A 101 -26.79 -23.68 -6.58
N GLY A 102 -26.97 -23.01 -7.72
CA GLY A 102 -26.15 -21.86 -8.14
C GLY A 102 -24.70 -22.22 -8.54
N LYS A 103 -24.41 -23.49 -8.81
CA LYS A 103 -23.07 -23.98 -9.19
C LYS A 103 -22.74 -23.77 -10.66
N ILE A 104 -23.76 -23.71 -11.52
CA ILE A 104 -23.64 -23.42 -12.95
C ILE A 104 -24.71 -22.40 -13.37
N THR A 105 -24.46 -21.71 -14.49
CA THR A 105 -25.36 -20.70 -15.06
C THR A 105 -25.22 -20.63 -16.59
N LYS A 106 -26.11 -19.88 -17.24
CA LYS A 106 -26.08 -19.55 -18.67
C LYS A 106 -25.65 -18.11 -18.90
N ILE A 107 -24.95 -17.90 -20.00
CA ILE A 107 -24.58 -16.57 -20.53
C ILE A 107 -25.53 -16.20 -21.67
N ASP A 108 -25.85 -14.91 -21.82
CA ASP A 108 -26.49 -14.36 -23.01
C ASP A 108 -26.03 -12.91 -23.25
N GLY A 109 -26.44 -12.32 -24.37
CA GLY A 109 -26.19 -10.90 -24.68
C GLY A 109 -24.72 -10.56 -24.97
N THR A 110 -23.85 -11.55 -25.19
CA THR A 110 -22.44 -11.30 -25.56
C THR A 110 -22.31 -10.90 -27.03
N GLY A 111 -23.30 -11.27 -27.84
CA GLY A 111 -23.31 -11.02 -29.27
C GLY A 111 -22.51 -12.03 -30.08
N VAL A 112 -22.06 -13.13 -29.46
CA VAL A 112 -21.40 -14.28 -30.08
C VAL A 112 -22.31 -15.50 -29.90
N PRO A 113 -23.02 -15.96 -30.96
CA PRO A 113 -24.00 -17.04 -30.87
C PRO A 113 -23.42 -18.36 -30.33
N GLU A 114 -22.12 -18.61 -30.54
CA GLU A 114 -21.40 -19.79 -30.07
C GLU A 114 -21.17 -19.80 -28.55
N ILE A 115 -21.31 -18.65 -27.88
CA ILE A 115 -21.17 -18.52 -26.42
C ILE A 115 -22.53 -18.33 -25.76
N ASP A 116 -23.43 -17.57 -26.39
CA ASP A 116 -24.77 -17.32 -25.85
C ASP A 116 -25.56 -18.64 -25.68
N GLY A 117 -26.13 -18.84 -24.50
CA GLY A 117 -26.90 -20.03 -24.11
C GLY A 117 -26.08 -21.23 -23.63
N LYS A 118 -24.75 -21.15 -23.60
CA LYS A 118 -23.89 -22.20 -23.02
C LYS A 118 -23.91 -22.20 -21.49
N TRP A 119 -23.68 -23.37 -20.91
CA TRP A 119 -23.60 -23.60 -19.46
C TRP A 119 -22.17 -23.53 -18.98
N PHE A 120 -21.91 -22.70 -17.98
CA PHE A 120 -20.61 -22.58 -17.32
C PHE A 120 -20.77 -22.54 -15.82
N ASN A 121 -19.70 -22.82 -15.08
CA ASN A 121 -19.62 -22.33 -13.71
C ASN A 121 -19.62 -20.77 -13.73
N PRO A 122 -20.11 -20.08 -12.68
CA PRO A 122 -20.23 -18.62 -12.68
C PRO A 122 -18.93 -17.86 -13.01
N PHE A 123 -17.79 -18.37 -12.57
CA PHE A 123 -16.50 -17.73 -12.84
C PHE A 123 -16.12 -17.82 -14.32
N MET A 124 -16.16 -19.02 -14.91
CA MET A 124 -15.93 -19.21 -16.34
C MET A 124 -16.98 -18.50 -17.19
N ALA A 125 -18.20 -18.34 -16.68
CA ALA A 125 -19.23 -17.54 -17.34
C ALA A 125 -18.79 -16.08 -17.51
N GLU A 126 -18.18 -15.50 -16.47
CA GLU A 126 -17.63 -14.14 -16.53
C GLU A 126 -16.44 -14.02 -17.48
N ILE A 127 -15.53 -15.01 -17.47
CA ILE A 127 -14.35 -15.05 -18.36
C ILE A 127 -14.78 -15.13 -19.82
N HIS A 128 -15.64 -16.10 -20.15
CA HIS A 128 -16.12 -16.31 -21.51
C HIS A 128 -17.02 -15.16 -22.00
N GLY A 129 -17.88 -14.61 -21.14
CA GLY A 129 -18.69 -13.44 -21.46
C GLY A 129 -17.83 -12.21 -21.78
N THR A 130 -16.80 -11.97 -20.95
CA THR A 130 -15.81 -10.89 -21.15
C THR A 130 -15.09 -11.02 -22.49
N LEU A 131 -14.52 -12.19 -22.77
CA LEU A 131 -13.77 -12.41 -24.02
C LEU A 131 -14.69 -12.34 -25.25
N ALA A 132 -15.93 -12.84 -25.16
CA ALA A 132 -16.90 -12.77 -26.25
C ALA A 132 -17.24 -11.31 -26.59
N CYS A 133 -17.55 -10.49 -25.60
CA CYS A 133 -17.80 -9.06 -25.80
C CYS A 133 -16.59 -8.34 -26.42
N LEU A 134 -15.37 -8.64 -25.96
CA LEU A 134 -14.15 -8.01 -26.46
C LEU A 134 -13.85 -8.40 -27.92
N SER A 135 -14.04 -9.68 -28.27
CA SER A 135 -13.77 -10.21 -29.61
C SER A 135 -14.54 -9.51 -30.73
N LYS A 136 -15.70 -8.95 -30.40
CA LYS A 136 -16.60 -8.26 -31.35
C LYS A 136 -16.15 -6.84 -31.69
N THR A 137 -15.30 -6.26 -30.87
CA THR A 137 -14.81 -4.89 -31.04
C THR A 137 -13.49 -4.94 -31.79
N ASP A 138 -13.12 -3.87 -32.53
CA ASP A 138 -11.96 -3.84 -33.44
C ASP A 138 -10.60 -3.95 -32.69
N SER A 139 -10.32 -5.15 -32.19
CA SER A 139 -9.24 -5.52 -31.27
C SER A 139 -7.91 -5.79 -31.99
N THR A 140 -7.92 -5.76 -33.32
CA THR A 140 -6.76 -6.07 -34.18
C THR A 140 -5.60 -5.09 -33.98
N SER A 141 -5.88 -3.84 -33.58
CA SER A 141 -4.88 -2.79 -33.39
C SER A 141 -4.26 -2.74 -31.98
N ILE A 142 -4.86 -3.42 -31.00
CA ILE A 142 -4.49 -3.33 -29.59
C ILE A 142 -3.49 -4.45 -29.26
N VAL A 143 -2.40 -4.06 -28.59
CA VAL A 143 -1.29 -4.97 -28.18
C VAL A 143 -1.37 -5.33 -26.71
N ASP A 144 -1.82 -4.42 -25.85
CA ASP A 144 -2.10 -4.68 -24.43
C ASP A 144 -3.60 -4.53 -24.15
N LEU A 145 -4.24 -5.62 -23.73
CA LEU A 145 -5.65 -5.61 -23.34
C LEU A 145 -5.94 -4.71 -22.13
N ARG A 146 -4.92 -4.31 -21.36
CA ARG A 146 -5.06 -3.34 -20.26
C ARG A 146 -5.25 -1.89 -20.75
N ASP A 147 -4.99 -1.62 -22.02
CA ASP A 147 -5.28 -0.32 -22.63
C ASP A 147 -6.72 -0.24 -23.16
N TYR A 148 -7.46 -1.36 -23.09
CA TYR A 148 -8.82 -1.46 -23.57
C TYR A 148 -9.81 -0.73 -22.65
N ASN A 149 -10.68 0.11 -23.21
CA ASN A 149 -11.75 0.74 -22.45
C ASN A 149 -12.99 -0.15 -22.41
N THR A 150 -13.28 -0.74 -21.25
CA THR A 150 -14.41 -1.67 -21.04
C THR A 150 -15.67 -1.01 -20.45
N LYS A 151 -15.66 0.31 -20.24
CA LYS A 151 -16.62 1.04 -19.38
C LYS A 151 -18.10 0.82 -19.70
N ASP A 152 -18.45 0.64 -20.97
CA ASP A 152 -19.85 0.53 -21.41
C ASP A 152 -20.21 -0.89 -21.90
N MET A 153 -19.31 -1.86 -21.70
CA MET A 153 -19.52 -3.23 -22.16
C MET A 153 -20.18 -4.06 -21.07
N THR A 154 -21.28 -4.71 -21.41
CA THR A 154 -22.04 -5.58 -20.51
C THR A 154 -22.52 -6.82 -21.24
N PHE A 155 -22.81 -7.87 -20.47
CA PHE A 155 -23.47 -9.10 -20.94
C PHE A 155 -24.42 -9.60 -19.85
N GLU A 156 -25.15 -10.67 -20.11
CA GLU A 156 -26.17 -11.19 -19.21
C GLU A 156 -25.81 -12.59 -18.67
N ILE A 157 -26.08 -12.81 -17.39
CA ILE A 157 -26.00 -14.13 -16.74
C ILE A 157 -27.36 -14.48 -16.15
N ALA A 158 -27.80 -15.72 -16.34
CA ALA A 158 -29.05 -16.21 -15.78
C ALA A 158 -28.96 -16.34 -14.24
N SER A 159 -29.94 -15.77 -13.54
CA SER A 159 -30.00 -15.81 -12.06
C SER A 159 -31.06 -16.75 -11.51
N GLU A 160 -32.15 -16.97 -12.25
CA GLU A 160 -33.27 -17.83 -11.86
C GLU A 160 -33.65 -18.74 -13.04
N PHE A 161 -34.07 -19.97 -12.71
CA PHE A 161 -34.35 -21.01 -13.68
C PHE A 161 -35.68 -21.71 -13.34
N GLU A 162 -36.41 -22.13 -14.38
CA GLU A 162 -37.49 -23.11 -14.30
C GLU A 162 -37.04 -24.35 -15.09
N GLY A 163 -36.68 -25.41 -14.36
CA GLY A 163 -35.92 -26.53 -14.90
C GLY A 163 -34.56 -26.06 -15.43
N THR A 164 -34.29 -26.26 -16.72
CA THR A 164 -33.06 -25.81 -17.40
C THR A 164 -33.23 -24.48 -18.17
N THR A 165 -34.39 -23.83 -18.03
CA THR A 165 -34.75 -22.63 -18.80
C THR A 165 -34.59 -21.38 -17.93
N PRO A 166 -33.80 -20.38 -18.33
CA PRO A 166 -33.67 -19.13 -17.60
C PRO A 166 -35.00 -18.36 -17.57
N THR A 167 -35.43 -17.94 -16.38
CA THR A 167 -36.60 -17.06 -16.21
C THR A 167 -36.21 -15.61 -15.98
N LYS A 168 -34.99 -15.38 -15.48
CA LYS A 168 -34.47 -14.05 -15.17
C LYS A 168 -32.99 -13.94 -15.49
N TRP A 169 -32.64 -12.83 -16.11
CA TRP A 169 -31.28 -12.47 -16.49
C TRP A 169 -30.81 -11.27 -15.66
N LYS A 170 -29.53 -11.29 -15.31
CA LYS A 170 -28.84 -10.20 -14.63
C LYS A 170 -27.77 -9.65 -15.56
N THR A 171 -27.84 -8.36 -15.86
CA THR A 171 -26.80 -7.65 -16.60
C THR A 171 -25.57 -7.47 -15.71
N ILE A 172 -24.40 -7.81 -16.24
CA ILE A 172 -23.11 -7.76 -15.54
C ILE A 172 -22.11 -7.00 -16.44
N PRO A 173 -21.30 -6.09 -15.87
CA PRO A 173 -20.23 -5.44 -16.61
C PRO A 173 -19.15 -6.45 -17.02
N VAL A 174 -18.52 -6.20 -18.16
CA VAL A 174 -17.36 -6.98 -18.59
C VAL A 174 -16.26 -6.93 -17.52
N GLY A 175 -15.65 -8.09 -17.26
CA GLY A 175 -14.57 -8.25 -16.30
C GLY A 175 -13.23 -7.72 -16.82
N ASP A 176 -12.15 -8.12 -16.16
CA ASP A 176 -10.79 -7.72 -16.53
C ASP A 176 -10.33 -8.44 -17.82
N PRO A 177 -10.11 -7.71 -18.94
CA PRO A 177 -9.72 -8.31 -20.21
C PRO A 177 -8.42 -9.13 -20.16
N HIS A 178 -7.42 -8.60 -19.45
CA HIS A 178 -6.10 -9.23 -19.35
C HIS A 178 -6.18 -10.53 -18.54
N GLU A 179 -6.88 -10.49 -17.41
CA GLU A 179 -7.16 -11.67 -16.59
C GLU A 179 -7.93 -12.73 -17.37
N ALA A 180 -8.99 -12.32 -18.09
CA ALA A 180 -9.84 -13.24 -18.82
C ALA A 180 -9.06 -14.01 -19.88
N LEU A 181 -8.19 -13.32 -20.65
CA LEU A 181 -7.36 -13.97 -21.66
C LEU A 181 -6.32 -14.88 -21.01
N ARG A 182 -5.71 -14.46 -19.90
CA ARG A 182 -4.74 -15.26 -19.15
C ARG A 182 -5.36 -16.57 -18.64
N VAL A 183 -6.51 -16.49 -17.97
CA VAL A 183 -7.26 -17.66 -17.49
C VAL A 183 -7.61 -18.57 -18.67
N LYS A 184 -8.01 -18.00 -19.82
CA LYS A 184 -8.36 -18.81 -20.98
C LYS A 184 -7.17 -19.56 -21.58
N VAL A 185 -5.99 -18.93 -21.66
CA VAL A 185 -4.76 -19.60 -22.10
C VAL A 185 -4.38 -20.73 -21.13
N LEU A 186 -4.45 -20.48 -19.82
CA LEU A 186 -4.15 -21.49 -18.80
C LEU A 186 -5.14 -22.67 -18.85
N GLU A 187 -6.43 -22.40 -19.03
CA GLU A 187 -7.46 -23.42 -19.19
C GLU A 187 -7.17 -24.31 -20.41
N LEU A 188 -6.89 -23.70 -21.58
CA LEU A 188 -6.59 -24.44 -22.81
C LEU A 188 -5.37 -25.35 -22.67
N LEU A 189 -4.28 -24.84 -22.08
CA LEU A 189 -3.05 -25.63 -21.85
C LEU A 189 -3.26 -26.69 -20.75
N GLY A 190 -4.09 -26.39 -19.75
CA GLY A 190 -4.39 -27.29 -18.65
C GLY A 190 -5.31 -28.44 -19.03
N SER A 191 -6.17 -28.26 -20.05
CA SER A 191 -7.09 -29.28 -20.54
C SER A 191 -6.55 -30.06 -21.74
N GLU A 192 -5.78 -29.41 -22.62
CA GLU A 192 -5.39 -29.98 -23.92
C GLU A 192 -3.89 -29.80 -24.27
N GLY A 193 -3.04 -29.41 -23.31
CA GLY A 193 -1.61 -29.25 -23.55
C GLY A 193 -0.93 -30.55 -23.96
N PRO A 194 0.32 -30.50 -24.46
CA PRO A 194 1.02 -29.32 -24.97
C PRO A 194 0.39 -28.76 -26.27
N LYS A 195 0.52 -27.45 -26.53
CA LYS A 195 0.00 -26.77 -27.76
C LYS A 195 1.01 -25.79 -28.35
N THR A 196 1.05 -25.64 -29.68
CA THR A 196 1.85 -24.59 -30.32
C THR A 196 1.19 -23.21 -30.22
N THR A 197 1.97 -22.15 -30.43
CA THR A 197 1.45 -20.76 -30.40
C THR A 197 0.43 -20.53 -31.52
N GLU A 198 0.62 -21.14 -32.69
CA GLU A 198 -0.27 -21.05 -33.84
C GLU A 198 -1.67 -21.58 -33.51
N VAL A 199 -1.77 -22.70 -32.80
CA VAL A 199 -3.05 -23.24 -32.33
C VAL A 199 -3.75 -22.30 -31.36
N LEU A 200 -3.01 -21.61 -30.49
CA LEU A 200 -3.59 -20.59 -29.61
C LEU A 200 -4.14 -19.41 -30.41
N HIS A 201 -3.44 -18.94 -31.44
CA HIS A 201 -3.91 -17.86 -32.32
C HIS A 201 -5.16 -18.25 -33.11
N GLU A 202 -5.25 -19.50 -33.60
CA GLU A 202 -6.42 -19.98 -34.34
C GLU A 202 -7.68 -20.08 -33.45
N ARG A 203 -7.52 -20.44 -32.18
CA ARG A 203 -8.65 -20.65 -31.26
C ARG A 203 -9.09 -19.39 -30.52
N LEU A 204 -8.21 -18.41 -30.36
CA LEU A 204 -8.48 -17.18 -29.60
C LEU A 204 -8.79 -16.03 -30.57
N PRO A 205 -9.95 -15.37 -30.45
CA PRO A 205 -10.37 -14.31 -31.38
C PRO A 205 -9.73 -12.96 -31.04
N PHE A 206 -8.41 -12.94 -30.82
CA PHE A 206 -7.62 -11.77 -30.43
C PHE A 206 -6.39 -11.62 -31.33
N SER A 207 -5.78 -10.42 -31.34
CA SER A 207 -4.55 -10.19 -32.10
C SER A 207 -3.41 -11.10 -31.60
N GLU A 208 -2.60 -11.60 -32.53
CA GLU A 208 -1.43 -12.47 -32.20
C GLU A 208 -0.55 -11.82 -31.13
N LYS A 209 -0.30 -10.51 -31.27
CA LYS A 209 0.49 -9.72 -30.31
C LYS A 209 -0.07 -9.74 -28.89
N SER A 210 -1.40 -9.72 -28.73
CA SER A 210 -2.03 -9.77 -27.40
C SER A 210 -1.86 -11.16 -26.77
N VAL A 211 -2.05 -12.21 -27.56
CA VAL A 211 -1.86 -13.60 -27.11
C VAL A 211 -0.40 -13.84 -26.75
N ASP A 212 0.54 -13.44 -27.61
CA ASP A 212 1.98 -13.56 -27.38
C ASP A 212 2.43 -12.84 -26.11
N ARG A 213 1.86 -11.65 -25.83
CA ARG A 213 2.15 -10.92 -24.60
C ARG A 213 1.72 -11.71 -23.36
N ILE A 214 0.52 -12.30 -23.36
CA ILE A 214 0.05 -13.15 -22.26
C ILE A 214 0.94 -14.37 -22.09
N VAL A 215 1.28 -15.05 -23.19
CA VAL A 215 2.18 -16.21 -23.19
C VAL A 215 3.54 -15.82 -22.60
N HIS A 216 4.11 -14.69 -23.03
CA HIS A 216 5.39 -14.20 -22.52
C HIS A 216 5.34 -13.83 -21.03
N GLU A 217 4.25 -13.23 -20.56
CA GLU A 217 4.05 -12.95 -19.13
C GLU A 217 3.96 -14.25 -18.31
N LEU A 218 3.22 -15.25 -18.79
CA LEU A 218 3.11 -16.58 -18.16
C LEU A 218 4.45 -17.33 -18.15
N GLU A 219 5.23 -17.21 -19.22
CA GLU A 219 6.60 -17.76 -19.34
C GLU A 219 7.53 -17.10 -18.31
N THR A 220 7.56 -15.77 -18.26
CA THR A 220 8.39 -14.99 -17.33
C THR A 220 8.06 -15.34 -15.88
N ARG A 221 6.78 -15.58 -15.58
CA ARG A 221 6.30 -15.99 -14.26
C ARG A 221 6.48 -17.48 -13.97
N ASN A 222 7.08 -18.25 -14.89
CA ASN A 222 7.27 -19.71 -14.77
C ASN A 222 5.96 -20.49 -14.58
N VAL A 223 4.85 -20.02 -15.14
CA VAL A 223 3.57 -20.75 -15.11
C VAL A 223 3.51 -21.75 -16.26
N ILE A 224 4.10 -21.40 -17.41
CA ILE A 224 4.20 -22.25 -18.59
C ILE A 224 5.66 -22.54 -18.93
N SER A 225 5.88 -23.69 -19.57
CA SER A 225 7.17 -24.12 -20.11
C SER A 225 7.07 -24.21 -21.64
N VAL A 226 8.18 -23.88 -22.31
CA VAL A 226 8.30 -23.92 -23.77
C VAL A 226 9.29 -25.03 -24.15
N GLY A 227 8.89 -25.96 -25.02
CA GLY A 227 9.72 -27.11 -25.39
C GLY A 227 9.22 -27.84 -26.64
N PHE A 228 9.88 -28.95 -26.98
CA PHE A 228 9.45 -29.88 -28.02
C PHE A 228 9.01 -31.17 -27.34
N PHE A 229 7.76 -31.25 -26.90
CA PHE A 229 7.29 -32.36 -26.08
C PHE A 229 6.81 -33.53 -26.94
N THR A 230 6.18 -33.24 -28.08
CA THR A 230 5.63 -34.23 -29.03
C THR A 230 6.49 -34.46 -30.27
N GLN A 231 7.75 -34.00 -30.27
CA GLN A 231 8.68 -34.09 -31.41
C GLN A 231 8.22 -33.33 -32.67
N THR A 232 7.46 -32.25 -32.51
CA THR A 232 7.10 -31.32 -33.59
C THR A 232 8.29 -30.48 -34.06
N ASP A 233 8.14 -29.87 -35.23
CA ASP A 233 9.13 -28.88 -35.72
C ASP A 233 9.01 -27.52 -35.05
N ASP A 234 7.83 -27.23 -34.51
CA ASP A 234 7.50 -25.99 -33.80
C ASP A 234 7.49 -26.20 -32.29
N ALA A 235 7.86 -25.13 -31.56
CA ALA A 235 7.88 -25.13 -30.11
C ALA A 235 6.46 -25.16 -29.54
N GLU A 236 6.26 -26.01 -28.55
CA GLU A 236 5.00 -26.22 -27.85
C GLU A 236 5.06 -25.61 -26.44
N LEU A 237 3.87 -25.29 -25.92
CA LEU A 237 3.61 -24.71 -24.62
C LEU A 237 2.88 -25.74 -23.77
N ILE A 238 3.31 -25.89 -22.52
CA ILE A 238 2.64 -26.74 -21.51
C ILE A 238 2.59 -26.00 -20.17
N LEU A 239 1.62 -26.30 -19.31
CA LEU A 239 1.67 -25.82 -17.93
C LEU A 239 2.87 -26.46 -17.21
N LYS A 240 3.64 -25.66 -16.48
CA LYS A 240 4.83 -26.14 -15.78
C LYS A 240 4.53 -27.18 -14.71
N VAL A 241 3.35 -27.08 -14.07
CA VAL A 241 2.85 -28.07 -13.11
C VAL A 241 2.55 -29.40 -13.81
N ASP A 242 1.98 -29.36 -15.02
CA ASP A 242 1.68 -30.57 -15.79
C ASP A 242 2.97 -31.23 -16.28
N GLU A 243 3.94 -30.45 -16.78
CA GLU A 243 5.27 -30.95 -17.16
C GLU A 243 5.94 -31.69 -16.00
N HIS A 244 5.93 -31.10 -14.80
CA HIS A 244 6.53 -31.71 -13.61
C HIS A 244 5.86 -33.04 -13.24
N ARG A 245 4.53 -33.13 -13.34
CA ARG A 245 3.78 -34.36 -13.05
C ARG A 245 4.04 -35.45 -14.09
N ILE A 246 4.06 -35.09 -15.37
CA ILE A 246 4.29 -36.04 -16.47
C ILE A 246 5.73 -36.60 -16.45
N THR A 247 6.71 -35.77 -16.09
CA THR A 247 8.13 -36.18 -16.00
C THR A 247 8.49 -36.98 -14.74
N GLY A 248 7.49 -37.33 -13.91
CA GLY A 248 7.67 -38.20 -12.74
C GLY A 248 8.06 -37.47 -11.45
N GLY A 249 7.65 -36.21 -11.29
CA GLY A 249 7.73 -35.52 -10.01
C GLY A 249 6.97 -36.26 -8.91
N GLU A 250 7.66 -36.66 -7.83
CA GLU A 250 7.08 -37.44 -6.73
C GLU A 250 6.26 -36.59 -5.74
N GLU A 251 6.49 -35.27 -5.70
CA GLU A 251 5.82 -34.37 -4.76
C GLU A 251 4.51 -33.80 -5.32
N GLU A 252 3.48 -33.73 -4.48
CA GLU A 252 2.22 -33.07 -4.83
C GLU A 252 2.44 -31.55 -4.87
N VAL A 253 2.66 -31.02 -6.08
CA VAL A 253 2.89 -29.60 -6.30
C VAL A 253 1.56 -28.84 -6.47
N VAL A 254 1.49 -27.69 -5.79
CA VAL A 254 0.42 -26.70 -5.88
C VAL A 254 0.84 -25.53 -6.79
N GLU A 255 -0.12 -24.95 -7.50
CA GLU A 255 0.12 -23.77 -8.32
C GLU A 255 0.49 -22.56 -7.44
N TYR A 256 1.59 -21.87 -7.77
CA TYR A 256 2.07 -20.71 -7.01
C TYR A 256 1.01 -19.60 -6.91
N ARG A 257 0.17 -19.43 -7.94
CA ARG A 257 -0.91 -18.44 -7.93
C ARG A 257 -1.93 -18.68 -6.82
N TRP A 258 -2.21 -19.95 -6.49
CA TRP A 258 -3.15 -20.28 -5.42
C TRP A 258 -2.59 -19.93 -4.04
N ILE A 259 -1.27 -20.11 -3.87
CA ILE A 259 -0.58 -19.61 -2.67
C ILE A 259 -0.68 -18.09 -2.58
N GLN A 260 -0.44 -17.36 -3.68
CA GLN A 260 -0.56 -15.90 -3.69
C GLN A 260 -1.98 -15.45 -3.31
N ASN A 261 -3.01 -16.11 -3.86
CA ASN A 261 -4.42 -15.79 -3.57
C ASN A 261 -4.76 -16.03 -2.10
N LEU A 262 -4.35 -17.16 -1.52
CA LEU A 262 -4.60 -17.43 -0.09
C LEU A 262 -3.87 -16.42 0.81
N VAL A 263 -2.66 -16.01 0.44
CA VAL A 263 -1.91 -14.96 1.15
C VAL A 263 -2.62 -13.61 1.04
N LEU A 264 -3.16 -13.27 -0.12
CA LEU A 264 -3.96 -12.05 -0.33
C LEU A 264 -5.19 -12.04 0.57
N ASP A 265 -5.98 -13.12 0.56
CA ASP A 265 -7.19 -13.26 1.35
C ASP A 265 -6.92 -13.11 2.85
N LYS A 266 -5.87 -13.77 3.36
CA LYS A 266 -5.48 -13.65 4.77
C LYS A 266 -4.95 -12.26 5.10
N SER A 267 -4.16 -11.66 4.20
CA SER A 267 -3.56 -10.34 4.41
C SER A 267 -4.59 -9.23 4.45
N PHE A 268 -5.66 -9.32 3.67
CA PHE A 268 -6.70 -8.28 3.54
C PHE A 268 -8.05 -8.73 4.10
N LYS A 269 -8.05 -9.66 5.05
CA LYS A 269 -9.22 -9.95 5.87
C LYS A 269 -9.68 -8.65 6.55
N ILE A 270 -10.96 -8.34 6.40
CA ILE A 270 -11.58 -7.15 7.00
C ILE A 270 -12.00 -7.49 8.43
N TYR A 271 -11.54 -6.69 9.38
CA TYR A 271 -11.92 -6.72 10.78
C TYR A 271 -12.88 -5.58 11.10
N GLU A 272 -13.86 -5.85 11.96
CA GLU A 272 -14.79 -4.83 12.48
C GLU A 272 -14.14 -4.03 13.61
N ASP A 273 -13.29 -4.68 14.43
CA ASP A 273 -12.57 -4.06 15.53
C ASP A 273 -11.09 -3.82 15.20
N VAL A 274 -10.56 -2.70 15.69
CA VAL A 274 -9.17 -2.30 15.42
C VAL A 274 -8.16 -3.17 16.15
N PHE A 275 -8.46 -3.57 17.39
CA PHE A 275 -7.54 -4.41 18.17
C PHE A 275 -7.45 -5.81 17.58
N ASP A 276 -8.54 -6.35 17.04
CA ASP A 276 -8.50 -7.62 16.30
C ASP A 276 -7.55 -7.54 15.11
N ALA A 277 -7.62 -6.47 14.31
CA ALA A 277 -6.70 -6.25 13.20
C ALA A 277 -5.24 -6.10 13.67
N PHE A 278 -4.99 -5.34 14.74
CA PHE A 278 -3.64 -5.19 15.32
C PHE A 278 -3.11 -6.49 15.93
N ASN A 279 -3.98 -7.32 16.50
CA ASN A 279 -3.61 -8.58 17.10
C ASN A 279 -3.21 -9.56 16.01
N GLU A 280 -3.98 -9.68 14.92
CA GLU A 280 -3.63 -10.58 13.81
C GLU A 280 -2.48 -10.04 12.94
N HIS A 281 -2.28 -8.73 12.89
CA HIS A 281 -1.18 -8.12 12.14
C HIS A 281 0.10 -7.99 12.99
N VAL A 282 1.12 -8.79 12.68
CA VAL A 282 2.35 -8.92 13.50
C VAL A 282 3.04 -7.57 13.80
N LEU A 283 3.07 -6.65 12.83
CA LEU A 283 3.72 -5.34 12.95
C LEU A 283 3.01 -4.31 12.08
N VAL A 284 2.55 -3.20 12.67
CA VAL A 284 2.02 -2.04 11.94
C VAL A 284 3.05 -0.91 11.98
N GLN A 285 3.50 -0.41 10.84
CA GLN A 285 4.43 0.73 10.77
C GLN A 285 3.73 2.04 10.43
N LYS A 286 2.68 1.97 9.61
CA LYS A 286 1.99 3.15 9.07
C LYS A 286 0.47 2.94 9.07
N GLN A 287 -0.26 4.03 9.29
CA GLN A 287 -1.73 4.03 9.25
C GLN A 287 -2.32 3.51 7.92
N GLN A 288 -1.63 3.72 6.79
CA GLN A 288 -2.05 3.22 5.47
C GLN A 288 -2.17 1.69 5.44
N GLU A 289 -1.38 0.97 6.24
CA GLU A 289 -1.38 -0.50 6.29
C GLU A 289 -2.69 -1.04 6.89
N LEU A 290 -3.48 -0.20 7.57
CA LEU A 290 -4.77 -0.57 8.15
C LEU A 290 -5.96 -0.29 7.25
N LEU A 291 -5.78 0.54 6.21
CA LEU A 291 -6.87 1.07 5.37
C LEU A 291 -7.71 -0.03 4.70
N TYR A 292 -7.08 -1.14 4.33
CA TYR A 292 -7.73 -2.28 3.66
C TYR A 292 -7.94 -3.49 4.58
N ARG A 293 -7.78 -3.31 5.89
CA ARG A 293 -7.87 -4.39 6.89
C ARG A 293 -8.92 -4.09 7.95
N ILE A 294 -9.31 -2.84 8.12
CA ILE A 294 -10.34 -2.44 9.08
C ILE A 294 -11.47 -1.76 8.31
N LYS A 295 -12.70 -2.16 8.64
CA LYS A 295 -13.89 -1.58 8.03
C LYS A 295 -14.01 -0.09 8.39
N ASP A 296 -14.25 0.74 7.38
CA ASP A 296 -14.45 2.19 7.52
C ASP A 296 -13.33 2.94 8.27
N PHE A 297 -12.09 2.42 8.22
CA PHE A 297 -10.95 3.03 8.92
C PHE A 297 -10.64 4.45 8.44
N ARG A 298 -10.40 5.36 9.40
CA ARG A 298 -10.04 6.76 9.12
C ARG A 298 -8.67 7.10 9.71
N PHE A 299 -7.87 7.88 8.99
CA PHE A 299 -6.55 8.32 9.48
C PHE A 299 -6.60 9.24 10.71
N LYS A 300 -7.75 9.83 11.04
CA LYS A 300 -7.94 10.54 12.31
C LYS A 300 -7.89 9.56 13.50
N ASP A 301 -8.43 8.35 13.34
CA ASP A 301 -8.52 7.34 14.40
C ASP A 301 -7.12 6.81 14.78
N TRP A 302 -6.16 6.92 13.86
CA TRP A 302 -4.75 6.61 14.12
C TRP A 302 -4.18 7.37 15.32
N LYS A 303 -4.60 8.62 15.55
CA LYS A 303 -4.14 9.37 16.72
C LYS A 303 -4.60 8.71 18.01
N ASP A 304 -5.86 8.33 18.08
CA ASP A 304 -6.49 7.75 19.27
C ASP A 304 -5.88 6.38 19.57
N LEU A 305 -5.66 5.57 18.54
CA LEU A 305 -4.97 4.28 18.66
C LEU A 305 -3.54 4.41 19.20
N GLN A 306 -2.80 5.43 18.78
CA GLN A 306 -1.45 5.65 19.29
C GLN A 306 -1.43 6.13 20.76
N LEU A 307 -2.54 6.67 21.27
CA LEU A 307 -2.70 7.13 22.64
C LEU A 307 -3.33 6.06 23.55
N ASP A 308 -3.84 4.98 22.96
CA ASP A 308 -4.44 3.88 23.70
C ASP A 308 -3.42 3.18 24.60
N SER A 309 -3.84 2.86 25.83
CA SER A 309 -2.97 2.25 26.83
C SER A 309 -2.57 0.80 26.53
N ASP A 310 -3.25 0.12 25.61
CA ASP A 310 -2.91 -1.24 25.18
C ASP A 310 -2.02 -1.26 23.93
N VAL A 311 -1.87 -0.11 23.27
CA VAL A 311 -0.98 0.05 22.11
C VAL A 311 0.39 0.56 22.58
N VAL A 312 1.43 -0.09 22.08
CA VAL A 312 2.82 0.23 22.39
C VAL A 312 3.62 0.39 21.11
N SER A 313 4.67 1.21 21.16
CA SER A 313 5.59 1.42 20.05
C SER A 313 7.03 1.14 20.44
N GLY A 314 7.79 0.50 19.55
CA GLY A 314 9.19 0.21 19.82
C GLY A 314 9.90 -0.35 18.60
N ARG A 315 11.16 -0.74 18.80
CA ARG A 315 11.87 -1.60 17.85
C ARG A 315 11.47 -3.04 18.11
N LEU A 316 10.54 -3.55 17.31
CA LEU A 316 10.00 -4.89 17.47
C LEU A 316 10.99 -5.90 16.83
N LEU A 317 10.65 -6.47 15.69
CA LEU A 317 11.47 -7.47 14.99
C LEU A 317 12.47 -6.78 14.05
N HIS A 318 13.70 -7.31 13.95
CA HIS A 318 14.79 -6.77 13.11
C HIS A 318 15.05 -5.27 13.26
N ASN A 319 14.86 -4.73 14.46
CA ASN A 319 14.99 -3.31 14.77
C ASN A 319 14.07 -2.38 13.95
N ARG A 320 12.99 -2.91 13.36
CA ARG A 320 11.96 -2.13 12.70
C ARG A 320 11.12 -1.41 13.74
N MET A 321 10.99 -0.09 13.59
CA MET A 321 10.06 0.70 14.38
C MET A 321 8.64 0.38 13.94
N GLY A 322 7.74 0.17 14.89
CA GLY A 322 6.32 0.05 14.61
C GLY A 322 5.47 0.08 15.89
N TYR A 323 4.22 -0.28 15.72
CA TYR A 323 3.18 -0.35 16.74
C TYR A 323 2.67 -1.78 16.83
N THR A 324 2.34 -2.18 18.05
CA THR A 324 1.72 -3.47 18.36
C THR A 324 0.91 -3.35 19.65
N THR A 325 0.14 -4.37 19.99
CA THR A 325 -0.59 -4.45 21.26
C THR A 325 0.25 -5.11 22.33
N LYS A 326 -0.04 -4.81 23.60
CA LYS A 326 0.58 -5.52 24.74
C LYS A 326 0.39 -7.04 24.67
N ASN A 327 -0.76 -7.50 24.15
CA ASN A 327 -1.06 -8.92 23.95
C ASN A 327 -0.10 -9.63 23.00
N ASN A 328 0.49 -8.92 22.04
CA ASN A 328 1.44 -9.49 21.09
C ASN A 328 2.89 -9.53 21.64
N ILE A 329 3.19 -8.86 22.76
CA ILE A 329 4.55 -8.81 23.33
C ILE A 329 5.12 -10.21 23.61
N PRO A 330 4.41 -11.14 24.28
CA PRO A 330 4.94 -12.49 24.54
C PRO A 330 5.43 -13.23 23.29
N MET A 331 4.67 -13.16 22.20
CA MET A 331 5.00 -13.80 20.92
C MET A 331 6.19 -13.11 20.25
N LEU A 332 6.26 -11.77 20.25
CA LEU A 332 7.43 -11.03 19.76
C LEU A 332 8.71 -11.33 20.54
N LEU A 333 8.62 -11.54 21.86
CA LEU A 333 9.74 -11.95 22.69
C LEU A 333 10.18 -13.38 22.39
N GLY A 334 9.25 -14.31 22.13
CA GLY A 334 9.56 -15.69 21.74
C GLY A 334 10.35 -15.78 20.43
N LEU A 335 10.09 -14.89 19.47
CA LEU A 335 10.82 -14.79 18.19
C LEU A 335 12.21 -14.15 18.30
N LYS A 336 12.57 -13.63 19.47
CA LYS A 336 13.88 -13.02 19.75
C LYS A 336 14.81 -13.99 20.48
N PRO A 337 16.13 -13.83 20.32
CA PRO A 337 17.08 -14.47 21.23
C PRO A 337 16.95 -13.89 22.64
N GLU A 338 17.48 -14.61 23.63
CA GLU A 338 17.58 -14.06 24.98
C GLU A 338 18.40 -12.75 24.98
N PRO A 339 17.95 -11.73 25.72
CA PRO A 339 18.62 -10.44 25.74
C PRO A 339 19.93 -10.50 26.53
N TRP A 340 20.94 -9.81 26.04
CA TRP A 340 22.17 -9.54 26.77
C TRP A 340 22.07 -8.18 27.48
N ILE A 341 22.22 -8.18 28.79
CA ILE A 341 22.13 -6.98 29.64
C ILE A 341 23.50 -6.72 30.25
N GLY A 342 24.14 -5.62 29.86
CA GLY A 342 25.39 -5.15 30.46
C GLY A 342 25.15 -4.35 31.73
N ALA A 343 26.23 -3.99 32.45
CA ALA A 343 26.13 -3.30 33.74
C ALA A 343 25.41 -1.94 33.66
N MET A 344 25.68 -1.14 32.62
CA MET A 344 25.01 0.15 32.41
C MET A 344 23.55 -0.04 31.96
N GLU A 345 23.27 -1.05 31.14
CA GLU A 345 21.89 -1.41 30.77
C GLU A 345 21.07 -1.85 32.00
N GLU A 346 21.67 -2.62 32.91
CA GLU A 346 21.03 -3.05 34.16
C GLU A 346 20.73 -1.86 35.07
N GLU A 347 21.68 -0.93 35.22
CA GLU A 347 21.47 0.31 35.99
C GLU A 347 20.32 1.15 35.40
N VAL A 348 20.29 1.37 34.09
CA VAL A 348 19.20 2.10 33.43
C VAL A 348 17.87 1.35 33.55
N LEU A 349 17.86 0.03 33.39
CA LEU A 349 16.65 -0.79 33.47
C LEU A 349 16.09 -0.85 34.91
N SER A 350 16.95 -0.75 35.92
CA SER A 350 16.54 -0.74 37.34
C SER A 350 15.65 0.46 37.69
N LYS A 351 15.81 1.58 36.97
CA LYS A 351 14.98 2.79 37.12
C LYS A 351 13.60 2.67 36.47
N LEU A 352 13.40 1.69 35.58
CA LEU A 352 12.10 1.41 35.00
C LEU A 352 11.37 0.44 35.92
N HIS A 353 10.41 0.91 36.70
CA HIS A 353 9.59 0.03 37.54
C HIS A 353 8.50 -0.67 36.70
N PRO A 354 8.12 -1.93 37.00
CA PRO A 354 7.05 -2.63 36.29
C PRO A 354 5.70 -1.91 36.28
N ASP A 355 5.37 -1.21 37.37
CA ASP A 355 4.05 -0.60 37.61
C ASP A 355 3.99 0.88 37.21
N GLU A 356 5.12 1.46 36.75
CA GLU A 356 5.22 2.89 36.47
C GLU A 356 5.88 3.15 35.12
N ASN A 357 5.23 4.00 34.32
CA ASN A 357 5.77 4.46 33.06
C ASN A 357 6.41 5.85 33.26
N ILE A 358 7.70 5.97 32.92
CA ILE A 358 8.45 7.22 33.14
C ILE A 358 8.91 7.86 31.82
N THR A 359 9.14 9.16 31.85
CA THR A 359 9.68 9.90 30.72
C THR A 359 11.17 9.62 30.53
N ARG A 360 11.69 9.96 29.33
CA ARG A 360 13.14 9.92 29.09
C ARG A 360 13.92 10.81 30.06
N GLN A 361 13.35 11.93 30.51
CA GLN A 361 14.03 12.88 31.38
C GLN A 361 14.23 12.31 32.78
N GLU A 362 13.19 11.66 33.32
CA GLU A 362 13.24 10.95 34.61
C GLU A 362 14.19 9.75 34.53
N LEU A 363 14.12 8.96 33.44
CA LEU A 363 15.01 7.81 33.24
C LEU A 363 16.50 8.16 33.33
N VAL A 364 16.88 9.36 32.88
CA VAL A 364 18.29 9.81 32.87
C VAL A 364 18.60 10.84 33.96
N GLN A 365 17.69 11.08 34.91
CA GLN A 365 17.79 12.20 35.84
C GLN A 365 19.00 12.11 36.77
N ASP A 366 19.26 10.93 37.35
CA ASP A 366 20.34 10.78 38.35
C ASP A 366 21.72 10.50 37.75
N PHE A 367 21.84 10.49 36.42
CA PHE A 367 23.15 10.37 35.78
C PHE A 367 23.81 11.75 35.69
N PRO A 368 25.10 11.87 36.04
CA PRO A 368 25.81 13.15 36.01
C PRO A 368 25.93 13.69 34.58
N LYS A 369 25.80 15.01 34.44
CA LYS A 369 25.77 15.75 33.16
C LYS A 369 26.90 16.79 33.11
N GLY A 370 27.34 17.14 31.91
CA GLY A 370 28.35 18.19 31.68
C GLY A 370 29.57 17.71 30.88
N GLU A 371 30.44 18.63 30.46
CA GLU A 371 31.60 18.30 29.61
C GLU A 371 32.53 17.26 30.24
N GLU A 372 32.67 17.28 31.57
CA GLU A 372 33.49 16.35 32.35
C GLU A 372 32.93 14.92 32.37
N HIS A 373 31.62 14.75 32.17
CA HIS A 373 30.92 13.46 32.21
C HIS A 373 30.45 12.98 30.83
N ARG A 374 30.99 13.57 29.75
CA ARG A 374 30.59 13.28 28.37
C ARG A 374 30.69 11.81 27.98
N GLN A 375 31.64 11.07 28.54
CA GLN A 375 31.77 9.62 28.31
C GLN A 375 30.58 8.86 28.93
N MET A 376 30.24 9.16 30.18
CA MET A 376 29.11 8.55 30.87
C MET A 376 27.77 8.88 30.18
N GLU A 377 27.58 10.13 29.73
CA GLU A 377 26.38 10.51 28.96
C GLU A 377 26.24 9.68 27.66
N ARG A 378 27.36 9.38 26.99
CA ARG A 378 27.38 8.51 25.80
C ARG A 378 27.03 7.08 26.18
N ASP A 379 27.59 6.57 27.26
CA ASP A 379 27.36 5.20 27.73
C ASP A 379 25.89 4.98 28.13
N VAL A 380 25.29 5.93 28.87
CA VAL A 380 23.84 5.91 29.20
C VAL A 380 22.99 5.97 27.93
N LYS A 381 23.34 6.85 26.97
CA LYS A 381 22.61 6.93 25.70
C LYS A 381 22.69 5.64 24.89
N ASN A 382 23.86 4.99 24.90
CA ASN A 382 24.08 3.71 24.24
C ASN A 382 23.29 2.59 24.93
N ALA A 383 23.31 2.55 26.26
CA ALA A 383 22.52 1.61 27.06
C ALA A 383 21.02 1.73 26.76
N VAL A 384 20.45 2.95 26.80
CA VAL A 384 19.05 3.19 26.40
C VAL A 384 18.77 2.71 24.98
N SER A 385 19.69 2.94 24.04
CA SER A 385 19.54 2.47 22.66
C SER A 385 19.61 0.94 22.54
N ASN A 386 20.44 0.28 23.35
CA ASN A 386 20.59 -1.17 23.37
C ASN A 386 19.35 -1.83 23.99
N LEU A 387 18.84 -1.29 25.09
CA LEU A 387 17.57 -1.72 25.71
C LEU A 387 16.39 -1.61 24.71
N ASP A 388 16.30 -0.52 23.95
CA ASP A 388 15.28 -0.32 22.88
C ASP A 388 15.43 -1.37 21.76
N ARG A 389 16.65 -1.64 21.28
CA ARG A 389 16.92 -2.65 20.24
C ARG A 389 16.57 -4.08 20.67
N GLN A 390 16.78 -4.38 21.94
CA GLN A 390 16.47 -5.68 22.53
C GLN A 390 15.01 -5.80 23.00
N MET A 391 14.19 -4.75 22.82
CA MET A 391 12.79 -4.69 23.25
C MET A 391 12.61 -4.92 24.76
N LEU A 392 13.56 -4.45 25.58
CA LEU A 392 13.48 -4.55 27.05
C LEU A 392 12.54 -3.52 27.67
N PHE A 393 12.24 -2.47 26.91
CA PHE A 393 11.12 -1.56 27.13
C PHE A 393 10.46 -1.25 25.78
N VAL A 394 9.24 -0.74 25.84
CA VAL A 394 8.50 -0.13 24.73
C VAL A 394 8.04 1.27 25.12
N LYS A 395 7.47 2.01 24.19
CA LYS A 395 7.01 3.39 24.41
C LYS A 395 5.51 3.46 24.32
N GLN A 396 4.91 4.21 25.23
CA GLN A 396 3.53 4.66 25.17
C GLN A 396 3.51 6.16 24.96
N PHE A 397 2.40 6.68 24.43
CA PHE A 397 2.27 8.10 24.15
C PHE A 397 1.13 8.71 24.94
N GLU A 398 1.39 9.89 25.48
CA GLU A 398 0.37 10.71 26.14
C GLU A 398 0.31 12.09 25.50
N GLU A 399 -0.90 12.64 25.44
CA GLU A 399 -1.14 14.00 25.00
C GLU A 399 -1.09 14.95 26.21
N VAL A 400 -0.26 15.99 26.11
CA VAL A 400 -0.11 17.00 27.16
C VAL A 400 -0.51 18.35 26.58
N ILE A 401 -1.46 19.02 27.24
CA ILE A 401 -1.95 20.34 26.83
C ILE A 401 -0.78 21.32 26.71
N GLY A 402 -0.73 22.07 25.60
CA GLY A 402 0.32 23.06 25.34
C GLY A 402 1.62 22.49 24.77
N ARG A 403 1.76 21.17 24.63
CA ARG A 403 2.90 20.57 23.92
C ARG A 403 2.55 20.22 22.47
N ARG A 404 3.40 20.68 21.53
CA ARG A 404 3.27 20.34 20.10
C ARG A 404 3.58 18.86 19.81
N ARG A 405 4.40 18.21 20.63
CA ARG A 405 4.78 16.79 20.49
C ARG A 405 4.23 16.01 21.67
N ARG A 406 3.77 14.79 21.39
CA ARG A 406 3.30 13.84 22.40
C ARG A 406 4.44 13.48 23.36
N LEU A 407 4.08 13.27 24.62
CA LEU A 407 5.00 12.77 25.62
C LEU A 407 5.24 11.28 25.37
N SER A 408 6.49 10.85 25.38
CA SER A 408 6.84 9.43 25.28
C SER A 408 7.17 8.90 26.66
N LEU A 409 6.40 7.90 27.09
CA LEU A 409 6.61 7.19 28.33
C LEU A 409 7.23 5.82 28.05
N PHE A 410 8.20 5.43 28.85
CA PHE A 410 8.93 4.17 28.72
C PHE A 410 8.24 3.14 29.60
N HIS A 411 7.71 2.11 28.96
CA HIS A 411 7.02 0.98 29.60
C HIS A 411 7.95 -0.23 29.63
N ARG A 412 8.19 -0.77 30.83
CA ARG A 412 9.09 -1.92 31.01
C ARG A 412 8.46 -3.19 30.43
N VAL A 413 9.25 -3.93 29.66
CA VAL A 413 8.87 -5.26 29.13
C VAL A 413 9.58 -6.36 29.90
N HIS A 414 10.87 -6.18 30.15
CA HIS A 414 11.70 -7.18 30.81
C HIS A 414 11.24 -7.48 32.24
N GLY A 415 10.94 -8.75 32.51
CA GLY A 415 10.44 -9.22 33.80
C GLY A 415 8.94 -8.97 34.04
N VAL A 416 8.24 -8.32 33.10
CA VAL A 416 6.79 -8.06 33.17
C VAL A 416 6.02 -9.05 32.31
N TYR A 417 6.47 -9.26 31.07
CA TYR A 417 5.85 -10.19 30.12
C TYR A 417 6.67 -11.48 30.04
N LYS A 418 5.99 -12.62 30.18
CA LYS A 418 6.62 -13.92 29.97
C LYS A 418 6.73 -14.20 28.46
N PRO A 419 7.93 -14.46 27.91
CA PRO A 419 8.08 -14.86 26.52
C PRO A 419 7.30 -16.16 26.23
N MET A 420 6.68 -16.21 25.05
CA MET A 420 6.14 -17.44 24.48
C MET A 420 7.29 -18.38 24.12
N ASP A 421 7.05 -19.69 24.11
CA ASP A 421 8.04 -20.63 23.57
C ASP A 421 8.34 -20.33 22.09
N PHE A 422 9.55 -20.62 21.65
CA PHE A 422 9.97 -20.29 20.28
C PHE A 422 9.13 -21.02 19.23
N GLU A 423 8.83 -22.31 19.42
CA GLU A 423 8.02 -23.08 18.46
C GLU A 423 6.58 -22.56 18.42
N ASP A 424 6.00 -22.28 19.59
CA ASP A 424 4.66 -21.69 19.71
C ASP A 424 4.58 -20.32 19.02
N ALA A 425 5.60 -19.48 19.18
CA ALA A 425 5.66 -18.18 18.53
C ALA A 425 5.80 -18.30 17.00
N VAL A 426 6.56 -19.29 16.51
CA VAL A 426 6.69 -19.57 15.08
C VAL A 426 5.37 -20.09 14.50
N GLU A 427 4.68 -20.99 15.19
CA GLU A 427 3.35 -21.47 14.78
C GLU A 427 2.38 -20.29 14.62
N GLU A 428 2.36 -19.36 15.58
CA GLU A 428 1.45 -18.22 15.54
C GLU A 428 1.75 -17.28 14.36
N VAL A 429 3.02 -17.11 13.99
CA VAL A 429 3.42 -16.36 12.80
C VAL A 429 3.00 -17.06 11.51
N VAL A 430 3.16 -18.40 11.44
CA VAL A 430 2.70 -19.22 10.30
C VAL A 430 1.17 -19.18 10.19
N ARG A 431 0.46 -19.24 11.31
CA ARG A 431 -1.01 -19.13 11.35
C ARG A 431 -1.49 -17.80 10.76
N ARG A 432 -0.84 -16.68 11.12
CA ARG A 432 -1.24 -15.33 10.69
C ARG A 432 -0.82 -15.01 9.25
N MET A 433 0.37 -15.44 8.81
CA MET A 433 0.96 -15.02 7.53
C MET A 433 1.13 -16.13 6.48
N GLY A 434 0.96 -17.39 6.89
CA GLY A 434 1.09 -18.56 6.01
C GLY A 434 0.03 -18.56 4.91
N PRO A 435 0.26 -19.28 3.79
CA PRO A 435 1.44 -20.09 3.49
C PRO A 435 2.70 -19.24 3.29
N VAL A 436 3.86 -19.62 3.84
CA VAL A 436 5.07 -18.76 3.85
C VAL A 436 6.36 -19.59 3.75
N LYS A 437 7.37 -19.05 3.06
CA LYS A 437 8.69 -19.70 2.92
C LYS A 437 9.52 -19.51 4.20
N ALA A 438 10.39 -20.48 4.50
CA ALA A 438 11.36 -20.34 5.60
C ALA A 438 12.25 -19.09 5.43
N SER A 439 12.67 -18.78 4.20
CA SER A 439 13.46 -17.60 3.88
C SER A 439 12.71 -16.28 4.15
N THR A 440 11.38 -16.26 3.99
CA THR A 440 10.53 -15.10 4.30
C THR A 440 10.31 -14.98 5.81
N LEU A 441 10.12 -16.09 6.52
CA LEU A 441 10.00 -16.11 7.99
C LEU A 441 11.23 -15.51 8.69
N ARG A 442 12.41 -15.58 8.06
CA ARG A 442 13.62 -14.89 8.53
C ARG A 442 13.42 -13.40 8.77
N PHE A 443 12.49 -12.73 8.08
CA PHE A 443 12.19 -11.30 8.32
C PHE A 443 11.34 -11.04 9.56
N TYR A 444 10.86 -12.09 10.22
CA TYR A 444 10.03 -12.04 11.43
C TYR A 444 10.69 -12.76 12.61
N VAL A 445 11.67 -13.62 12.36
CA VAL A 445 12.43 -14.33 13.40
C VAL A 445 13.81 -13.68 13.55
N SER A 446 14.18 -13.30 14.77
CA SER A 446 15.50 -12.71 15.07
C SER A 446 16.54 -13.74 15.55
N ARG A 447 16.14 -15.01 15.71
CA ARG A 447 17.03 -16.15 16.03
C ARG A 447 17.80 -16.65 14.79
N ASN A 448 18.71 -17.59 14.99
CA ASN A 448 19.47 -18.19 13.89
C ASN A 448 18.53 -18.94 12.93
N TYR A 449 18.91 -18.98 11.65
CA TYR A 449 18.12 -19.65 10.62
C TYR A 449 18.06 -21.17 10.82
N GLU A 450 19.12 -21.77 11.36
CA GLU A 450 19.15 -23.21 11.69
C GLU A 450 18.10 -23.56 12.75
N ASP A 451 17.99 -22.74 13.82
CA ASP A 451 16.98 -22.93 14.87
C ASP A 451 15.57 -22.86 14.29
N LEU A 452 15.33 -21.94 13.34
CA LEU A 452 14.05 -21.82 12.66
C LEU A 452 13.72 -23.08 11.83
N LEU A 453 14.69 -23.64 11.10
CA LEU A 453 14.47 -24.87 10.34
C LEU A 453 14.14 -26.06 11.24
N VAL A 454 14.83 -26.19 12.38
CA VAL A 454 14.53 -27.24 13.37
C VAL A 454 13.13 -27.06 13.94
N ALA A 455 12.75 -25.82 14.32
CA ALA A 455 11.41 -25.53 14.82
C ALA A 455 10.33 -25.85 13.79
N LEU A 456 10.52 -25.48 12.52
CA LEU A 456 9.59 -25.82 11.43
C LEU A 456 9.45 -27.33 11.25
N HIS A 457 10.56 -28.06 11.29
CA HIS A 457 10.55 -29.53 11.18
C HIS A 457 9.81 -30.20 12.34
N ASN A 458 10.02 -29.72 13.58
CA ASN A 458 9.32 -30.23 14.77
C ASN A 458 7.81 -29.94 14.71
N LEU A 459 7.43 -28.73 14.29
CA LEU A 459 6.03 -28.31 14.13
C LEU A 459 5.33 -29.10 13.02
N GLU A 460 6.03 -29.41 11.92
CA GLU A 460 5.53 -30.26 10.83
C GLU A 460 5.34 -31.71 11.32
N THR A 461 6.35 -32.27 11.99
CA THR A 461 6.32 -33.66 12.52
C THR A 461 5.23 -33.86 13.56
N SER A 462 4.95 -32.82 14.36
CA SER A 462 3.86 -32.84 15.35
C SER A 462 2.48 -32.51 14.77
N GLY A 463 2.38 -32.19 13.48
CA GLY A 463 1.12 -31.89 12.78
C GLY A 463 0.50 -30.54 13.12
N ARG A 464 1.26 -29.63 13.76
CA ARG A 464 0.80 -28.26 14.10
C ARG A 464 0.80 -27.35 12.87
N ILE A 465 1.76 -27.57 11.96
CA ILE A 465 1.82 -26.92 10.65
C ILE A 465 1.87 -27.98 9.55
N SER A 466 1.65 -27.56 8.31
CA SER A 466 1.76 -28.41 7.13
C SER A 466 2.66 -27.76 6.08
N LYS A 467 3.30 -28.60 5.28
CA LYS A 467 4.21 -28.21 4.20
C LYS A 467 3.55 -28.45 2.85
N VAL A 468 3.60 -27.44 1.99
CA VAL A 468 3.07 -27.48 0.63
C VAL A 468 4.16 -27.04 -0.33
N THR A 469 4.44 -27.83 -1.35
CA THR A 469 5.43 -27.52 -2.38
C THR A 469 4.76 -26.77 -3.53
N ALA A 470 5.38 -25.68 -4.01
CA ALA A 470 4.99 -25.02 -5.26
C ALA A 470 6.18 -24.85 -6.20
N LEU A 471 5.90 -24.79 -7.50
CA LEU A 471 6.92 -24.53 -8.52
C LEU A 471 7.13 -23.02 -8.68
N VAL A 472 8.31 -22.55 -8.26
CA VAL A 472 8.77 -21.16 -8.40
C VAL A 472 10.20 -21.18 -8.94
N PRO A 473 10.34 -21.04 -10.27
CA PRO A 473 11.25 -21.81 -11.14
C PRO A 473 11.64 -23.26 -10.76
N ASP A 474 11.99 -23.49 -9.50
CA ASP A 474 12.30 -24.76 -8.85
C ASP A 474 11.21 -25.11 -7.81
N THR A 475 11.23 -26.32 -7.27
CA THR A 475 10.34 -26.71 -6.16
C THR A 475 10.73 -25.95 -4.89
N GLU A 476 9.77 -25.24 -4.32
CA GLU A 476 9.95 -24.52 -3.05
C GLU A 476 8.86 -24.87 -2.05
N ASP A 477 9.29 -25.06 -0.80
CA ASP A 477 8.43 -25.41 0.32
C ASP A 477 7.81 -24.18 0.99
N PHE A 478 6.50 -24.23 1.20
CA PHE A 478 5.72 -23.25 1.95
C PHE A 478 5.08 -23.91 3.16
N TYR A 479 5.12 -23.21 4.30
CA TYR A 479 4.53 -23.66 5.55
C TYR A 479 3.22 -22.92 5.81
N CYS A 480 2.16 -23.68 6.09
CA CYS A 480 0.80 -23.18 6.35
C CYS A 480 0.15 -23.96 7.50
N THR A 481 -1.07 -23.59 7.87
CA THR A 481 -1.85 -24.39 8.83
C THR A 481 -2.43 -25.65 8.13
N PRO A 482 -2.68 -26.74 8.86
CA PRO A 482 -3.25 -27.96 8.26
C PRO A 482 -4.59 -27.73 7.53
N ALA A 483 -5.44 -26.85 8.07
CA ALA A 483 -6.72 -26.49 7.46
C ALA A 483 -6.57 -25.75 6.11
N GLU A 484 -5.42 -25.11 5.86
CA GLU A 484 -5.16 -24.37 4.63
C GLU A 484 -4.75 -25.26 3.46
N VAL A 485 -4.27 -26.48 3.72
CA VAL A 485 -3.87 -27.42 2.66
C VAL A 485 -5.05 -27.75 1.74
N GLU A 486 -6.23 -27.96 2.31
CA GLU A 486 -7.45 -28.22 1.53
C GLU A 486 -7.85 -27.01 0.67
N LEU A 487 -7.67 -25.80 1.19
CA LEU A 487 -7.96 -24.55 0.45
C LEU A 487 -7.04 -24.36 -0.76
N LEU A 488 -5.83 -24.93 -0.70
CA LEU A 488 -4.85 -24.89 -1.77
C LEU A 488 -5.04 -26.00 -2.82
N ARG A 489 -5.99 -26.93 -2.64
CA ARG A 489 -6.28 -27.96 -3.66
C ARG A 489 -7.38 -27.55 -4.63
N VAL A 490 -8.22 -26.59 -4.25
CA VAL A 490 -9.40 -26.18 -5.01
C VAL A 490 -9.13 -24.84 -5.70
N PRO A 491 -9.36 -24.71 -7.03
CA PRO A 491 -9.31 -23.43 -7.71
C PRO A 491 -10.31 -22.44 -7.10
N ARG A 492 -9.85 -21.23 -6.77
CA ARG A 492 -10.70 -20.17 -6.20
C ARG A 492 -10.60 -18.90 -7.03
N ARG A 493 -11.72 -18.17 -7.07
CA ARG A 493 -11.78 -16.84 -7.66
C ARG A 493 -10.84 -15.91 -6.88
N GLU A 494 -9.92 -15.28 -7.60
CA GLU A 494 -9.03 -14.25 -7.05
C GLU A 494 -9.85 -13.00 -6.69
N ASP A 495 -9.60 -12.43 -5.51
CA ASP A 495 -10.01 -11.07 -5.20
C ASP A 495 -9.20 -10.09 -6.05
N ARG A 496 -9.86 -9.47 -7.03
CA ARG A 496 -9.28 -8.53 -7.98
C ARG A 496 -9.54 -7.06 -7.62
N SER A 497 -9.82 -6.74 -6.36
CA SER A 497 -9.99 -5.34 -5.95
C SER A 497 -8.67 -4.54 -6.05
N ILE A 498 -8.79 -3.24 -6.36
CA ILE A 498 -7.63 -2.33 -6.44
C ILE A 498 -7.22 -1.84 -5.05
N ARG A 499 -5.93 -1.92 -4.75
CA ARG A 499 -5.35 -1.46 -3.48
C ARG A 499 -4.11 -0.62 -3.72
N ILE A 500 -4.02 0.53 -3.05
CA ILE A 500 -2.86 1.43 -3.08
C ILE A 500 -2.08 1.21 -1.78
N LEU A 501 -1.01 0.44 -1.85
CA LEU A 501 -0.28 -0.03 -0.68
C LEU A 501 1.01 0.76 -0.46
N THR A 502 1.56 0.66 0.75
CA THR A 502 2.91 1.17 1.02
C THR A 502 3.94 0.08 0.79
N GLN A 503 5.16 0.45 0.40
CA GLN A 503 6.26 -0.52 0.27
C GLN A 503 6.66 -1.18 1.61
N SER A 504 6.28 -0.58 2.74
CA SER A 504 6.49 -1.15 4.07
C SER A 504 5.41 -2.16 4.48
N ASP A 505 4.29 -2.21 3.77
CA ASP A 505 3.20 -3.14 4.05
C ASP A 505 3.74 -4.58 4.00
N PRO A 506 3.45 -5.43 5.00
CA PRO A 506 3.93 -6.81 5.04
C PRO A 506 3.63 -7.60 3.76
N TYR A 507 2.46 -7.41 3.16
CA TYR A 507 2.08 -8.07 1.91
C TYR A 507 3.03 -7.66 0.77
N VAL A 508 3.27 -6.36 0.60
CA VAL A 508 4.16 -5.82 -0.44
C VAL A 508 5.61 -6.24 -0.20
N SER A 509 6.05 -6.23 1.06
CA SER A 509 7.43 -6.56 1.42
C SER A 509 7.81 -7.99 1.05
N ARG A 510 6.84 -8.92 1.10
CA ARG A 510 7.00 -10.32 0.70
C ARG A 510 7.24 -10.46 -0.81
N PHE A 511 6.54 -9.68 -1.62
CA PHE A 511 6.60 -9.72 -3.08
C PHE A 511 7.43 -8.58 -3.67
N ILE A 512 8.33 -7.98 -2.90
CA ILE A 512 9.04 -6.76 -3.29
C ILE A 512 9.87 -6.93 -4.57
N TRP A 513 10.35 -8.14 -4.86
CA TRP A 513 11.07 -8.43 -6.10
C TRP A 513 10.15 -8.41 -7.31
N GLU A 514 8.96 -9.01 -7.21
CA GLU A 514 7.93 -8.98 -8.26
C GLU A 514 7.48 -7.54 -8.53
N VAL A 515 7.24 -6.77 -7.46
CA VAL A 515 6.90 -5.33 -7.55
C VAL A 515 7.99 -4.55 -8.26
N ARG A 516 9.25 -4.74 -7.88
CA ARG A 516 10.39 -4.04 -8.50
C ARG A 516 10.65 -4.46 -9.93
N SER A 517 10.33 -5.71 -10.29
CA SER A 517 10.43 -6.21 -11.65
C SER A 517 9.34 -5.62 -12.56
N ALA A 518 8.14 -5.42 -12.03
CA ALA A 518 7.01 -4.90 -12.80
C ALA A 518 6.95 -3.37 -12.86
N LEU A 519 7.32 -2.67 -11.78
CA LEU A 519 7.10 -1.23 -11.61
C LEU A 519 8.38 -0.40 -11.50
N ASP A 520 9.54 -1.01 -11.75
CA ASP A 520 10.87 -0.46 -11.50
C ASP A 520 11.16 -0.11 -10.04
N ARG A 521 12.44 0.14 -9.73
CA ARG A 521 12.85 0.62 -8.40
C ARG A 521 12.51 2.10 -8.23
N GLY A 522 11.89 2.45 -7.11
CA GLY A 522 11.60 3.85 -6.77
C GLY A 522 10.90 4.00 -5.42
N TRP A 523 10.68 5.25 -5.00
CA TRP A 523 9.91 5.59 -3.80
C TRP A 523 8.49 5.98 -4.20
N TYR A 524 7.60 5.00 -4.26
CA TYR A 524 6.21 5.19 -4.67
C TYR A 524 5.28 4.27 -3.87
N LEU A 525 3.99 4.52 -3.96
CA LEU A 525 2.95 3.64 -3.45
C LEU A 525 2.53 2.67 -4.57
N PRO A 526 2.87 1.38 -4.51
CA PRO A 526 2.45 0.42 -5.51
C PRO A 526 0.92 0.25 -5.51
N VAL A 527 0.37 0.14 -6.71
CA VAL A 527 -1.04 -0.14 -6.97
C VAL A 527 -1.13 -1.61 -7.39
N PHE A 528 -1.92 -2.36 -6.63
CA PHE A 528 -2.21 -3.76 -6.89
C PHE A 528 -3.63 -3.92 -7.42
N LYS A 529 -3.81 -4.84 -8.36
CA LYS A 529 -5.09 -5.40 -8.76
C LYS A 529 -5.04 -6.87 -8.38
N GLY A 530 -5.72 -7.24 -7.30
CA GLY A 530 -5.51 -8.54 -6.65
C GLY A 530 -4.05 -8.77 -6.28
N VAL A 531 -3.44 -9.85 -6.77
CA VAL A 531 -2.03 -10.14 -6.47
C VAL A 531 -1.05 -9.46 -7.44
N ASP A 532 -1.54 -8.89 -8.55
CA ASP A 532 -0.68 -8.30 -9.57
C ASP A 532 -0.34 -6.83 -9.27
N PRO A 533 0.96 -6.44 -9.26
CA PRO A 533 1.34 -5.04 -9.25
C PRO A 533 1.08 -4.43 -10.64
N VAL A 534 0.07 -3.56 -10.74
CA VAL A 534 -0.39 -2.98 -12.02
C VAL A 534 -0.01 -1.52 -12.22
N GLY A 535 0.37 -0.82 -11.15
CA GLY A 535 0.67 0.61 -11.24
C GLY A 535 1.41 1.16 -10.04
N LYS A 536 1.71 2.47 -10.07
CA LYS A 536 2.41 3.17 -8.98
C LYS A 536 1.96 4.61 -8.86
N VAL A 537 1.91 5.12 -7.63
CA VAL A 537 1.63 6.54 -7.35
C VAL A 537 2.81 7.17 -6.64
N LEU A 538 3.40 8.18 -7.27
CA LEU A 538 4.46 8.99 -6.67
C LEU A 538 3.84 10.20 -5.99
N MET A 539 3.53 10.05 -4.70
CA MET A 539 2.98 11.12 -3.88
C MET A 539 3.71 11.27 -2.54
N PHE A 540 3.76 12.50 -2.04
CA PHE A 540 4.28 12.80 -0.70
C PHE A 540 3.61 14.03 -0.12
N ARG A 541 3.53 14.07 1.22
CA ARG A 541 3.01 15.21 1.95
C ARG A 541 4.06 16.32 2.00
N VAL A 542 3.69 17.52 1.55
CA VAL A 542 4.50 18.74 1.64
C VAL A 542 3.77 19.74 2.53
N ASN A 543 4.22 19.86 3.78
CA ASN A 543 3.56 20.68 4.81
C ASN A 543 2.06 20.30 4.96
N ASP A 544 1.19 21.11 4.36
CA ASP A 544 -0.27 21.08 4.50
C ASP A 544 -0.99 20.68 3.20
N TYR A 545 -0.26 20.20 2.18
CA TYR A 545 -0.85 19.65 0.96
C TYR A 545 -0.16 18.34 0.52
N LEU A 546 -0.83 17.59 -0.35
CA LEU A 546 -0.27 16.42 -1.04
C LEU A 546 0.27 16.81 -2.40
N GLU A 547 1.54 16.52 -2.64
CA GLU A 547 2.14 16.63 -3.96
C GLU A 547 2.13 15.26 -4.63
N ILE A 548 1.39 15.15 -5.74
CA ILE A 548 1.34 13.96 -6.58
C ILE A 548 2.09 14.30 -7.87
N LYS A 549 3.33 13.81 -7.96
CA LYS A 549 4.20 14.10 -9.10
C LYS A 549 3.75 13.35 -10.34
N ASP A 550 3.50 12.07 -10.18
CA ASP A 550 3.12 11.19 -11.28
C ASP A 550 2.33 9.99 -10.74
N MET A 551 1.44 9.45 -11.56
CA MET A 551 0.74 8.19 -11.30
C MET A 551 0.75 7.36 -12.57
N HIS A 552 1.18 6.10 -12.47
CA HIS A 552 1.21 5.16 -13.59
C HIS A 552 0.16 4.08 -13.36
N VAL A 553 -0.92 4.10 -14.12
CA VAL A 553 -2.03 3.14 -14.00
C VAL A 553 -2.60 2.86 -15.40
N PRO A 554 -2.82 1.58 -15.77
CA PRO A 554 -3.43 1.23 -17.04
C PRO A 554 -4.86 1.77 -17.19
N THR A 555 -5.24 2.11 -18.42
CA THR A 555 -6.54 2.74 -18.73
C THR A 555 -7.71 1.86 -18.29
N ALA A 556 -7.64 0.53 -18.48
CA ALA A 556 -8.69 -0.41 -18.09
C ALA A 556 -9.01 -0.39 -16.58
N TYR A 557 -8.03 -0.03 -15.74
CA TYR A 557 -8.15 -0.05 -14.28
C TYR A 557 -8.33 1.35 -13.68
N PHE A 558 -8.35 2.39 -14.51
CA PHE A 558 -8.25 3.76 -14.04
C PHE A 558 -9.46 4.20 -13.21
N GLU A 559 -10.67 3.74 -13.56
CA GLU A 559 -11.89 4.10 -12.84
C GLU A 559 -11.92 3.51 -11.42
N GLU A 560 -11.64 2.20 -11.30
CA GLU A 560 -11.49 1.53 -10.00
C GLU A 560 -10.33 2.12 -9.19
N PHE A 561 -9.24 2.52 -9.86
CA PHE A 561 -8.13 3.19 -9.21
C PHE A 561 -8.56 4.54 -8.65
N CYS A 562 -9.33 5.33 -9.39
CA CYS A 562 -9.87 6.59 -8.90
C CYS A 562 -10.73 6.40 -7.64
N ASP A 563 -11.51 5.33 -7.55
CA ASP A 563 -12.30 5.02 -6.35
C ASP A 563 -11.41 4.71 -5.14
N ALA A 564 -10.41 3.83 -5.33
CA ALA A 564 -9.43 3.53 -4.27
C ALA A 564 -8.60 4.76 -3.87
N PHE A 565 -8.28 5.62 -4.84
CA PHE A 565 -7.51 6.83 -4.63
C PHE A 565 -8.33 7.91 -3.92
N LEU A 566 -9.63 8.01 -4.21
CA LEU A 566 -10.56 8.88 -3.50
C LEU A 566 -10.57 8.57 -2.00
N ILE A 567 -10.68 7.30 -1.63
CA ILE A 567 -10.64 6.87 -0.21
C ILE A 567 -9.34 7.32 0.46
N LEU A 568 -8.20 7.17 -0.23
CA LEU A 568 -6.91 7.60 0.30
C LEU A 568 -6.82 9.13 0.46
N LEU A 569 -7.33 9.89 -0.50
CA LEU A 569 -7.34 11.36 -0.46
C LEU A 569 -8.26 11.89 0.65
N GLU A 570 -9.43 11.30 0.85
CA GLU A 570 -10.35 11.65 1.96
C GLU A 570 -9.72 11.39 3.32
N ASN A 571 -9.00 10.28 3.45
CA ASN A 571 -8.24 9.95 4.65
C ASN A 571 -7.11 10.96 4.92
N HIS A 572 -6.47 11.51 3.89
CA HIS A 572 -5.50 12.58 4.08
C HIS A 572 -6.15 13.92 4.49
N ALA A 573 -7.34 14.21 3.99
CA ALA A 573 -8.11 15.39 4.40
C ALA A 573 -8.44 15.37 5.91
N ASP A 574 -8.74 14.20 6.49
CA ASP A 574 -8.92 14.06 7.94
C ASP A 574 -7.72 14.53 8.78
N GLN A 575 -6.53 14.58 8.20
CA GLN A 575 -5.30 15.05 8.83
C GLN A 575 -4.99 16.51 8.51
N LEU A 576 -6.00 17.28 8.08
CA LEU A 576 -5.92 18.68 7.65
C LEU A 576 -5.01 18.87 6.43
N VAL A 577 -4.96 17.86 5.55
CA VAL A 577 -4.24 17.90 4.27
C VAL A 577 -5.28 17.87 3.15
N ASP A 578 -6.01 18.98 3.02
CA ASP A 578 -7.22 19.07 2.18
C ASP A 578 -6.95 19.36 0.71
N VAL A 579 -5.70 19.75 0.39
CA VAL A 579 -5.29 20.10 -0.97
C VAL A 579 -4.38 19.01 -1.54
N ALA A 580 -4.69 18.55 -2.74
CA ALA A 580 -3.85 17.64 -3.51
C ALA A 580 -3.54 18.24 -4.88
N VAL A 581 -2.26 18.24 -5.26
CA VAL A 581 -1.77 18.83 -6.52
C VAL A 581 -1.17 17.72 -7.36
N LEU A 582 -1.73 17.52 -8.55
CA LEU A 582 -1.33 16.52 -9.53
C LEU A 582 -0.65 17.17 -10.74
N THR A 583 0.50 16.62 -11.15
CA THR A 583 1.34 17.18 -12.23
C THR A 583 1.39 16.31 -13.48
N ASN A 584 1.56 14.99 -13.34
CA ASN A 584 1.63 14.06 -14.46
C ASN A 584 0.75 12.82 -14.21
N VAL A 585 0.35 12.15 -15.29
CA VAL A 585 -0.28 10.83 -15.30
C VAL A 585 0.35 10.04 -16.45
N ASN A 586 0.79 8.81 -16.20
CA ASN A 586 1.47 7.95 -17.17
C ASN A 586 2.67 8.66 -17.86
N SER A 587 3.39 9.52 -17.12
CA SER A 587 4.46 10.39 -17.64
C SER A 587 4.01 11.48 -18.62
N GLU A 588 2.71 11.60 -18.90
CA GLU A 588 2.13 12.67 -19.72
C GLU A 588 1.71 13.86 -18.84
N PRO A 589 1.89 15.10 -19.31
CA PRO A 589 1.42 16.28 -18.60
C PRO A 589 -0.11 16.35 -18.61
N ILE A 590 -0.70 16.93 -17.56
CA ILE A 590 -2.17 17.07 -17.42
C ILE A 590 -2.84 17.74 -18.64
N SER A 591 -2.14 18.67 -19.29
CA SER A 591 -2.65 19.37 -20.48
C SER A 591 -3.00 18.42 -21.63
N GLU A 592 -2.28 17.31 -21.74
CA GLU A 592 -2.35 16.35 -22.85
C GLU A 592 -3.13 15.08 -22.51
N LEU A 593 -3.65 14.99 -21.28
CA LEU A 593 -4.45 13.86 -20.82
C LEU A 593 -5.64 13.55 -21.74
N SER A 594 -5.82 12.27 -22.03
CA SER A 594 -7.01 11.76 -22.72
C SER A 594 -8.30 12.07 -21.94
N GLN A 595 -9.40 12.24 -22.68
CA GLN A 595 -10.70 12.59 -22.09
C GLN A 595 -11.19 11.58 -21.03
N PRO A 596 -11.03 10.24 -21.19
CA PRO A 596 -11.44 9.28 -20.16
C PRO A 596 -10.68 9.44 -18.85
N LEU A 597 -9.34 9.61 -18.92
CA LEU A 597 -8.50 9.79 -17.72
C LEU A 597 -8.82 11.12 -17.02
N ARG A 598 -9.00 12.20 -17.80
CA ARG A 598 -9.39 13.51 -17.24
C ARG A 598 -10.74 13.43 -16.53
N ALA A 599 -11.75 12.81 -17.15
CA ALA A 599 -13.07 12.65 -16.55
C ALA A 599 -13.03 11.84 -15.24
N GLY A 600 -12.19 10.80 -15.17
CA GLY A 600 -11.99 10.03 -13.94
C GLY A 600 -11.43 10.87 -12.79
N LEU A 601 -10.46 11.73 -13.07
CA LEU A 601 -9.87 12.65 -12.08
C LEU A 601 -10.85 13.76 -11.66
N GLU A 602 -11.59 14.32 -12.61
CA GLU A 602 -12.61 15.33 -12.33
C GLU A 602 -13.74 14.78 -11.44
N ARG A 603 -14.13 13.52 -11.67
CA ARG A 603 -15.13 12.81 -10.84
C ARG A 603 -14.72 12.75 -9.36
N ILE A 604 -13.43 12.55 -9.09
CA ILE A 604 -12.89 12.54 -7.72
C ILE A 604 -12.47 13.94 -7.23
N GLY A 605 -12.93 15.00 -7.90
CA GLY A 605 -12.83 16.38 -7.42
C GLY A 605 -11.56 17.15 -7.81
N PHE A 606 -10.74 16.62 -8.72
CA PHE A 606 -9.65 17.41 -9.31
C PHE A 606 -10.19 18.41 -10.33
N LYS A 607 -9.60 19.60 -10.38
CA LYS A 607 -9.89 20.63 -11.39
C LYS A 607 -8.60 21.08 -12.04
N GLN A 608 -8.60 21.23 -13.35
CA GLN A 608 -7.42 21.73 -14.07
C GLN A 608 -7.19 23.22 -13.78
N VAL A 609 -5.97 23.56 -13.37
CA VAL A 609 -5.48 24.91 -13.12
C VAL A 609 -4.11 25.05 -13.77
N GLY A 610 -4.07 25.64 -14.96
CA GLY A 610 -2.85 25.69 -15.78
C GLY A 610 -2.38 24.30 -16.22
N GLU A 611 -1.12 23.98 -15.92
CA GLU A 611 -0.48 22.69 -16.25
C GLU A 611 -0.67 21.61 -15.17
N ARG A 612 -1.50 21.87 -14.15
CA ARG A 612 -1.72 20.94 -13.03
C ARG A 612 -3.21 20.69 -12.81
N MET A 613 -3.55 19.60 -12.17
CA MET A 613 -4.88 19.44 -11.56
C MET A 613 -4.78 19.61 -10.05
N ILE A 614 -5.75 20.30 -9.46
CA ILE A 614 -5.79 20.52 -8.02
C ILE A 614 -7.15 20.07 -7.49
N ARG A 615 -7.13 19.32 -6.40
CA ARG A 615 -8.30 18.96 -5.60
C ARG A 615 -8.23 19.71 -4.27
N GLY A 616 -9.39 20.11 -3.74
CA GLY A 616 -9.51 20.78 -2.43
C GLY A 616 -10.14 22.17 -2.56
N GLY A 617 -10.08 22.96 -1.47
CA GLY A 617 -10.62 24.32 -1.36
C GLY A 617 -9.86 25.35 -2.21
N VAL A 618 -9.74 25.10 -3.51
CA VAL A 618 -9.15 26.04 -4.46
C VAL A 618 -10.15 27.18 -4.65
N VAL A 619 -9.85 28.32 -4.02
CA VAL A 619 -10.41 29.60 -4.45
C VAL A 619 -9.92 29.79 -5.87
N ASP A 620 -10.86 29.81 -6.83
CA ASP A 620 -10.59 30.05 -8.25
C ASP A 620 -9.53 31.15 -8.39
N PRO A 621 -8.29 30.81 -8.86
CA PRO A 621 -7.20 31.76 -8.87
C PRO A 621 -7.54 32.84 -9.89
N GLN A 622 -8.12 33.92 -9.39
CA GLN A 622 -8.36 35.13 -10.15
C GLN A 622 -7.05 35.54 -10.84
N PRO A 623 -7.11 36.08 -12.07
CA PRO A 623 -5.94 36.59 -12.77
C PRO A 623 -5.05 37.39 -11.82
N ARG A 624 -3.73 37.16 -11.89
CA ARG A 624 -2.75 37.78 -10.99
C ARG A 624 -2.95 39.29 -10.87
N GLU A 625 -3.28 39.96 -11.96
CA GLU A 625 -3.57 41.39 -12.02
C GLU A 625 -4.76 41.79 -11.13
N ILE A 626 -5.83 40.99 -11.11
CA ILE A 626 -7.02 41.21 -10.28
C ILE A 626 -6.67 40.97 -8.82
N ALA A 627 -5.94 39.89 -8.51
CA ALA A 627 -5.50 39.60 -7.15
C ALA A 627 -4.58 40.70 -6.61
N GLU A 628 -3.60 41.16 -7.40
CA GLU A 628 -2.72 42.26 -7.05
C GLU A 628 -3.51 43.57 -6.86
N ARG A 629 -4.43 43.90 -7.78
CA ARG A 629 -5.28 45.10 -7.65
C ARG A 629 -6.16 45.05 -6.41
N ALA A 630 -6.77 43.90 -6.11
CA ALA A 630 -7.56 43.69 -4.90
C ALA A 630 -6.70 43.82 -3.64
N LEU A 631 -5.49 43.28 -3.63
CA LEU A 631 -4.52 43.45 -2.53
C LEU A 631 -4.14 44.92 -2.34
N PHE A 632 -3.80 45.65 -3.41
CA PHE A 632 -3.50 47.07 -3.33
C PHE A 632 -4.69 47.89 -2.81
N HIS A 633 -5.91 47.53 -3.22
CA HIS A 633 -7.14 48.17 -2.77
C HIS A 633 -7.43 47.88 -1.29
N GLN A 634 -7.38 46.62 -0.86
CA GLN A 634 -7.62 46.21 0.53
C GLN A 634 -6.56 46.73 1.50
N HIS A 635 -5.31 46.84 1.06
CA HIS A 635 -4.21 47.36 1.87
C HIS A 635 -4.07 48.90 1.80
N HIS A 636 -5.05 49.60 1.22
CA HIS A 636 -5.09 51.07 1.11
C HIS A 636 -3.89 51.69 0.36
N LEU A 637 -3.34 50.94 -0.59
CA LEU A 637 -2.20 51.35 -1.42
C LEU A 637 -2.64 51.82 -2.83
N HIS A 638 -3.87 51.47 -3.24
CA HIS A 638 -4.47 51.95 -4.49
C HIS A 638 -4.83 53.43 -4.38
N GLN A 639 -4.71 54.18 -5.49
CA GLN A 639 -4.90 55.64 -5.52
C GLN A 639 -6.26 56.07 -4.92
N GLU A 640 -7.33 55.35 -5.20
CA GLU A 640 -8.69 55.62 -4.70
C GLU A 640 -8.93 55.25 -3.23
N THR A 641 -8.00 54.49 -2.62
CA THR A 641 -8.18 53.94 -1.26
C THR A 641 -7.22 54.51 -0.22
N ARG A 642 -6.27 55.34 -0.67
CA ARG A 642 -5.34 56.05 0.21
C ARG A 642 -6.12 57.00 1.12
N HIS A 643 -5.54 57.25 2.29
CA HIS A 643 -6.12 58.19 3.24
C HIS A 643 -5.55 59.59 3.03
N GLU A 644 -6.32 60.63 3.36
CA GLU A 644 -5.92 62.02 3.15
C GLU A 644 -4.58 62.37 3.85
N ASN A 645 -4.34 61.80 5.04
CA ASN A 645 -3.14 62.03 5.84
C ASN A 645 -2.76 60.80 6.69
N GLU A 646 -1.59 60.85 7.31
CA GLU A 646 -1.01 59.75 8.10
C GLU A 646 -1.80 59.41 9.35
N THR A 647 -2.42 60.41 9.98
CA THR A 647 -3.18 60.20 11.21
C THR A 647 -4.45 59.39 10.92
N LEU A 648 -5.10 59.64 9.77
CA LEU A 648 -6.25 58.86 9.32
C LEU A 648 -5.85 57.44 8.88
N ALA A 649 -4.70 57.29 8.20
CA ALA A 649 -4.19 55.98 7.84
C ALA A 649 -3.91 55.10 9.06
N LEU A 650 -3.24 55.64 10.08
CA LEU A 650 -2.92 54.94 11.33
C LEU A 650 -4.16 54.55 12.16
N ARG A 651 -5.31 55.21 11.95
CA ARG A 651 -6.58 54.79 12.59
C ARG A 651 -7.21 53.57 11.93
N LYS A 652 -6.97 53.36 10.64
CA LYS A 652 -7.52 52.24 9.88
C LYS A 652 -6.57 51.04 9.83
N ILE A 653 -5.27 51.29 9.83
CA ILE A 653 -4.23 50.26 9.76
C ILE A 653 -3.63 50.08 11.14
N LYS A 654 -3.77 48.87 11.68
CA LYS A 654 -3.37 48.56 13.06
C LYS A 654 -1.86 48.58 13.29
N GLU A 655 -1.05 48.22 12.29
CA GLU A 655 0.42 48.20 12.39
C GLU A 655 1.11 48.63 11.10
N ILE A 656 2.25 49.32 11.22
CA ILE A 656 3.05 49.80 10.08
C ILE A 656 4.54 49.56 10.32
N ARG A 657 5.27 49.10 9.31
CA ARG A 657 6.69 48.74 9.44
C ARG A 657 7.63 49.95 9.39
N ASP A 658 7.41 50.86 8.45
CA ASP A 658 8.30 51.98 8.16
C ASP A 658 7.57 53.17 7.51
N ASP A 659 8.28 54.30 7.36
CA ASP A 659 7.75 55.51 6.76
C ASP A 659 7.35 55.31 5.29
N PHE A 660 7.98 54.37 4.58
CA PHE A 660 7.63 54.06 3.19
C PHE A 660 6.27 53.39 3.10
N ALA A 661 6.00 52.43 3.98
CA ALA A 661 4.72 51.77 4.12
C ALA A 661 3.62 52.76 4.50
N LEU A 662 3.89 53.72 5.38
CA LEU A 662 2.92 54.77 5.73
C LEU A 662 2.67 55.72 4.55
N ARG A 663 3.73 56.24 3.92
CA ARG A 663 3.65 57.13 2.77
C ARG A 663 2.88 56.50 1.60
N GLY A 664 3.04 55.20 1.39
CA GLY A 664 2.31 54.45 0.37
C GLY A 664 0.78 54.46 0.55
N ARG A 665 0.30 54.79 1.75
CA ARG A 665 -1.11 54.71 2.17
C ARG A 665 -1.74 56.07 2.44
N CYS A 666 -1.00 57.14 2.20
CA CYS A 666 -1.45 58.52 2.42
C CYS A 666 -1.29 59.35 1.15
N GLU A 667 -2.20 60.29 0.93
CA GLU A 667 -2.06 61.30 -0.13
C GLU A 667 -1.07 62.38 0.28
N LEU A 668 -1.16 62.87 1.52
CA LEU A 668 -0.24 63.84 2.10
C LEU A 668 0.60 63.19 3.20
N PHE A 669 1.92 63.32 3.08
CA PHE A 669 2.88 62.88 4.09
C PHE A 669 3.71 64.06 4.61
N ARG A 670 3.42 64.52 5.83
CA ARG A 670 3.99 65.66 6.56
C ARG A 670 4.80 65.25 7.79
N THR A 671 4.59 64.08 8.38
CA THR A 671 5.21 63.68 9.65
C THR A 671 5.65 62.23 9.61
N ASN A 672 6.89 61.96 10.00
CA ASN A 672 7.43 60.60 10.05
C ASN A 672 7.06 59.86 11.35
N LEU A 673 7.20 58.53 11.34
CA LEU A 673 6.86 57.65 12.46
C LEU A 673 7.64 58.00 13.73
N LYS A 674 8.91 58.39 13.60
CA LYS A 674 9.75 58.80 14.74
C LYS A 674 9.18 60.03 15.45
N SER A 675 8.77 61.05 14.71
CA SER A 675 8.15 62.24 15.28
C SER A 675 6.78 61.94 15.90
N MET A 676 6.02 61.01 15.32
CA MET A 676 4.75 60.54 15.91
C MET A 676 4.95 59.75 17.20
N ALA A 677 6.02 58.95 17.28
CA ALA A 677 6.40 58.24 18.50
C ALA A 677 6.84 59.21 19.60
N SER A 678 7.65 60.22 19.27
CA SER A 678 8.03 61.28 20.22
C SER A 678 6.85 62.10 20.74
N ALA A 679 5.74 62.13 20.00
CA ALA A 679 4.48 62.75 20.43
C ALA A 679 3.57 61.80 21.24
N ASN A 680 4.09 60.64 21.68
CA ASN A 680 3.37 59.57 22.39
C ASN A 680 2.11 59.05 21.66
N ARG A 681 2.12 59.07 20.32
CA ARG A 681 1.00 58.54 19.52
C ARG A 681 1.24 57.11 19.00
N LEU A 682 2.48 56.63 19.02
CA LEU A 682 2.89 55.32 18.50
C LEU A 682 4.01 54.72 19.35
N HIS A 683 4.02 53.39 19.45
CA HIS A 683 5.04 52.59 20.13
C HIS A 683 5.70 51.64 19.14
N LYS A 684 6.88 51.08 19.47
CA LYS A 684 7.65 50.23 18.57
C LYS A 684 7.84 48.83 19.15
N GLY A 685 6.87 47.96 18.89
CA GLY A 685 6.88 46.57 19.32
C GLY A 685 7.18 45.56 18.23
N VAL A 686 7.00 44.29 18.59
CA VAL A 686 7.16 43.12 17.70
C VAL A 686 5.80 42.51 17.41
N ASN A 687 5.44 42.31 16.15
CA ASN A 687 4.17 41.70 15.76
C ASN A 687 4.15 40.16 15.88
N MET A 688 3.01 39.52 15.58
CA MET A 688 2.88 38.05 15.65
C MET A 688 3.87 37.27 14.75
N ARG A 689 4.44 37.92 13.73
CA ARG A 689 5.41 37.32 12.80
C ARG A 689 6.86 37.58 13.19
N GLY A 690 7.11 38.25 14.33
CA GLY A 690 8.46 38.56 14.79
C GLY A 690 9.11 39.78 14.14
N HIS A 691 8.34 40.60 13.40
CA HIS A 691 8.84 41.83 12.79
C HIS A 691 8.65 43.04 13.72
N GLN A 692 9.62 43.97 13.69
CA GLN A 692 9.47 45.26 14.37
C GLN A 692 8.50 46.16 13.59
N VAL A 693 7.48 46.66 14.28
CA VAL A 693 6.43 47.51 13.72
C VAL A 693 6.10 48.67 14.66
N TRP A 694 5.46 49.69 14.11
CA TRP A 694 4.91 50.82 14.83
C TRP A 694 3.39 50.67 14.89
N ALA A 695 2.83 50.82 16.08
CA ALA A 695 1.39 50.73 16.31
C ALA A 695 0.98 51.50 17.57
N PRO A 696 -0.32 51.79 17.77
CA PRO A 696 -0.84 52.27 19.05
C PRO A 696 -0.56 51.27 20.18
N TYR A 697 -0.45 51.76 21.41
CA TYR A 697 -0.18 50.91 22.59
C TYR A 697 -1.22 49.79 22.76
N GLU A 698 -2.51 50.12 22.63
CA GLU A 698 -3.65 49.19 22.71
C GLU A 698 -3.51 47.99 21.75
N TYR A 699 -2.86 48.18 20.59
CA TYR A 699 -2.61 47.08 19.66
C TYR A 699 -1.63 46.05 20.24
N PHE A 700 -0.58 46.52 20.90
CA PHE A 700 0.41 45.64 21.52
C PHE A 700 -0.14 44.93 22.77
N GLU A 701 -1.00 45.56 23.56
CA GLU A 701 -1.72 44.90 24.66
C GLU A 701 -2.59 43.74 24.16
N ASN A 702 -3.32 43.95 23.06
CA ASN A 702 -4.09 42.89 22.42
C ASN A 702 -3.18 41.76 21.91
N LEU A 703 -2.04 42.09 21.30
CA LEU A 703 -1.08 41.08 20.84
C LEU A 703 -0.48 40.27 21.99
N LEU A 704 -0.15 40.92 23.11
CA LEU A 704 0.35 40.25 24.31
C LEU A 704 -0.70 39.28 24.88
N THR A 705 -1.97 39.72 24.93
CA THR A 705 -3.10 38.89 25.35
C THR A 705 -3.28 37.67 24.45
N ILE A 706 -3.19 37.83 23.12
CA ILE A 706 -3.29 36.73 22.15
C ILE A 706 -2.13 35.74 22.31
N ARG A 707 -0.92 36.22 22.64
CA ARG A 707 0.24 35.34 22.86
C ARG A 707 0.04 34.46 24.09
N GLY A 708 -0.59 34.99 25.15
CA GLY A 708 -0.90 34.23 26.36
C GLY A 708 0.33 33.65 27.08
N ILE A 709 1.49 34.27 26.89
CA ILE A 709 2.76 33.84 27.49
C ILE A 709 3.00 34.73 28.72
N PRO A 710 3.10 34.18 29.95
CA PRO A 710 3.49 34.97 31.11
C PRO A 710 4.94 35.43 30.98
N PRO A 711 5.32 36.57 31.60
CA PRO A 711 6.72 36.97 31.66
C PRO A 711 7.53 35.92 32.44
N GLU A 712 8.82 35.79 32.10
CA GLU A 712 9.74 34.96 32.90
C GLU A 712 9.85 35.55 34.31
N ASP A 713 9.75 34.71 35.34
CA ASP A 713 9.71 35.12 36.75
C ASP A 713 10.91 36.01 37.13
N ASP A 714 12.10 35.72 36.57
CA ASP A 714 13.34 36.46 36.79
C ASP A 714 13.37 37.86 36.13
N LEU A 715 12.39 38.17 35.29
CA LEU A 715 12.30 39.42 34.51
C LEU A 715 11.09 40.29 34.90
N VAL A 716 10.25 39.84 35.83
CA VAL A 716 9.06 40.57 36.30
C VAL A 716 9.43 41.92 36.90
N ASP A 717 10.50 41.97 37.70
CA ASP A 717 11.00 43.21 38.33
C ASP A 717 11.35 44.30 37.31
N ILE A 718 11.78 43.89 36.11
CA ILE A 718 12.11 44.81 35.01
C ILE A 718 10.83 45.43 34.44
N ILE A 719 9.78 44.62 34.28
CA ILE A 719 8.47 45.08 33.80
C ILE A 719 7.88 46.07 34.81
N ASP A 720 7.93 45.75 36.10
CA ASP A 720 7.42 46.60 37.17
C ASP A 720 8.17 47.94 37.22
N PHE A 721 9.50 47.95 37.04
CA PHE A 721 10.25 49.19 36.93
C PHE A 721 9.77 50.06 35.75
N PHE A 722 9.64 49.47 34.56
CA PHE A 722 9.25 50.22 33.35
C PHE A 722 7.77 50.61 33.32
N SER A 723 6.92 50.00 34.17
CA SER A 723 5.55 50.42 34.38
C SER A 723 5.44 51.77 35.13
N MET A 724 6.45 52.11 35.96
CA MET A 724 6.48 53.33 36.76
C MET A 724 7.47 54.38 36.24
N GLN A 725 8.54 53.96 35.57
CA GLN A 725 9.60 54.85 35.07
C GLN A 725 10.06 54.43 33.66
N THR A 726 10.02 55.35 32.70
CA THR A 726 10.30 55.03 31.28
C THR A 726 11.75 55.29 30.85
N ASP A 727 12.59 55.87 31.71
CA ASP A 727 13.99 56.16 31.38
C ASP A 727 14.91 54.95 31.62
N PRO A 728 15.47 54.33 30.55
CA PRO A 728 16.37 53.18 30.68
C PRO A 728 17.72 53.55 31.29
N ASN A 729 18.12 54.83 31.32
CA ASN A 729 19.36 55.24 31.97
C ASN A 729 19.28 55.11 33.49
N ILE A 730 18.13 55.44 34.07
CA ILE A 730 17.88 55.30 35.51
C ILE A 730 17.96 53.82 35.93
N PHE A 731 17.39 52.91 35.13
CA PHE A 731 17.49 51.48 35.39
C PHE A 731 18.94 50.98 35.34
N LYS A 732 19.69 51.37 34.30
CA LYS A 732 21.10 51.00 34.14
C LYS A 732 21.97 51.51 35.27
N GLU A 733 21.77 52.75 35.70
CA GLU A 733 22.52 53.36 36.81
C GLU A 733 22.21 52.67 38.14
N ARG A 734 20.93 52.39 38.42
CA ARG A 734 20.49 51.72 39.66
C ARG A 734 21.06 50.31 39.81
N HIS A 735 21.25 49.60 38.70
CA HIS A 735 21.74 48.22 38.67
C HIS A 735 23.20 48.09 38.19
N ALA A 736 23.91 49.22 38.02
CA ALA A 736 25.30 49.27 37.52
C ALA A 736 25.53 48.46 36.22
N LEU A 737 24.57 48.50 35.29
CA LEU A 737 24.60 47.70 34.06
C LEU A 737 25.27 48.43 32.90
N THR A 738 26.06 47.69 32.11
CA THR A 738 26.50 48.16 30.79
C THR A 738 25.34 48.16 29.79
N GLN A 739 25.46 48.94 28.70
CA GLN A 739 24.46 48.95 27.62
C GLN A 739 24.24 47.57 26.98
N SER A 740 25.27 46.72 26.95
CA SER A 740 25.20 45.34 26.45
C SER A 740 24.43 44.41 27.40
N GLU A 741 24.65 44.51 28.70
CA GLU A 741 23.97 43.68 29.70
C GLU A 741 22.50 44.06 29.80
N PHE A 742 22.20 45.35 29.81
CA PHE A 742 20.83 45.85 29.75
C PHE A 742 20.07 45.33 28.52
N ARG A 743 20.72 45.33 27.34
CA ARG A 743 20.10 44.78 26.12
C ARG A 743 19.81 43.29 26.26
N LYS A 744 20.70 42.50 26.88
CA LYS A 744 20.48 41.05 27.08
C LYS A 744 19.26 40.79 27.98
N LEU A 745 19.05 41.60 29.01
CA LEU A 745 17.92 41.48 29.94
C LEU A 745 16.59 41.90 29.32
N VAL A 746 16.58 42.98 28.53
CA VAL A 746 15.34 43.56 27.98
C VAL A 746 14.92 42.91 26.65
N GLN A 747 15.85 42.34 25.89
CA GLN A 747 15.57 41.77 24.58
C GLN A 747 14.55 40.59 24.59
N PRO A 748 14.55 39.66 25.58
CA PRO A 748 13.50 38.68 25.75
C PRO A 748 12.12 39.31 25.94
N LEU A 749 12.02 40.37 26.75
CA LEU A 749 10.78 41.10 27.03
C LEU A 749 10.24 41.83 25.79
N ILE A 750 11.13 42.45 24.99
CA ILE A 750 10.74 43.08 23.71
C ILE A 750 10.26 42.03 22.70
N ARG A 751 10.92 40.87 22.62
CA ARG A 751 10.53 39.79 21.69
C ARG A 751 9.17 39.20 22.05
N THR A 752 8.94 38.98 23.34
CA THR A 752 7.67 38.45 23.87
C THR A 752 6.56 39.51 23.88
N GLY A 753 6.91 40.79 23.74
CA GLY A 753 5.95 41.90 23.63
C GLY A 753 5.53 42.50 24.96
N HIS A 754 6.22 42.14 26.05
CA HIS A 754 6.00 42.68 27.39
C HIS A 754 6.54 44.13 27.53
N ILE A 755 7.45 44.56 26.64
CA ILE A 755 7.96 45.93 26.55
C ILE A 755 7.92 46.39 25.08
N VAL A 756 7.49 47.63 24.82
CA VAL A 756 7.27 48.23 23.48
C VAL A 756 7.76 49.66 23.31
#